data_AF-A0A2J6HZZ7-F1
#
_entry.id   AF-A0A2J6HZZ7-F1
#
_cell.length_a   1.000
_cell.length_b   1.000
_cell.length_c   1.000
_cell.angle_alpha   90.00
_cell.angle_beta   90.00
_cell.angle_gamma   90.00
#
_symmetry.space_group_name_H-M   'P 1'
#
loop_
_entity.id
_entity.type
_entity.pdbx_description
1 polymer ?
#
loop_
_entity_poly.entity_id
_entity_poly.type
_entity_poly.pdbx_seq_one_letter_code
_entity_poly.pdbx_strand_id
1 'polypeptide(L)'
;MSLADYDDIKIMSSSGLTIIDVSDVEEGDFLIIDSSEYPNLELDPTDGYFSFGDTFNFSDNGDSEFSIGTSGNDDVRPIPSGCGISNLTYNEPYSESKYVYDAQVNIMQSLPVTKGVVKAAVYNLQDEILPGFIIRAYSNVLDESFCSSDDGFYYLNIYWDATMETTAMLSNLANTIESKAITGTPLDTTYVSYTYNVPSIINFSGTVVLEDQTNHEGSYVYLESYNPNDEILYHKIDNPDGLFALEISSGIYRVAYFQDHYSPNLTGNFLPYLGSKNVYKSLNTDEKVVNLISPDRVLDLVDSTYYLFSDIYVPADISLDIYNNASVVLPLPKEIEVEGMVNIIGESNNPVSFISDYYQSPYCLFNVKEETGTVFSNYVHYEGFTTVYSLESSSLEVSNSHFIDNELIINGNGGACAHMDNCTFEGDNPDSTLFVLRGNSFAEINNCVFENMKVFDVYDNAHIRFDSCSMLNCNPSIVWNYGSISINYSAIDNTTIELNRHSKSRINHSTFLNSDYALHYWIYGSNNGNYPDTSMLLQNSVFYNNYHHISGSYYGNGYLCYNQFYPYEEFIYFSNATDIGILTSVNNNNDSCDIYHNIFMDPLLKDDLHLTWNSPCINAGDPNAPKDPDSTITDMGAYFYDLTALIDEVKRTIPVSVNSFPNPATEVVTFDISHQKGVSGTAIITLYNLNGVPVATNYQELPALESITRCTMPLQNRGLATGVYVYTIAIPGQETVGGKLMVVK
;
A
#
# COMPACT_ATOMS: atom_id res chain seq x y z
N MET A 1 -56.61 -3.57 -23.61
CA MET A 1 -57.02 -4.27 -24.87
C MET A 1 -56.06 -5.43 -25.05
N SER A 2 -56.53 -6.55 -25.58
CA SER A 2 -56.01 -7.93 -25.40
C SER A 2 -54.53 -8.17 -25.73
N LEU A 3 -54.01 -9.26 -25.15
CA LEU A 3 -52.93 -10.09 -25.69
C LEU A 3 -53.02 -10.20 -27.22
N ALA A 4 -51.88 -10.03 -27.90
CA ALA A 4 -51.37 -10.96 -28.91
C ALA A 4 -50.01 -10.45 -29.43
N ASP A 5 -49.07 -11.38 -29.52
CA ASP A 5 -47.81 -11.37 -30.29
C ASP A 5 -46.63 -10.60 -29.67
N TYR A 6 -45.77 -11.30 -28.92
CA TYR A 6 -44.50 -11.86 -29.41
C TYR A 6 -43.79 -12.59 -28.25
N ASP A 7 -44.07 -13.90 -28.14
CA ASP A 7 -43.21 -14.88 -27.46
C ASP A 7 -42.21 -15.44 -28.48
N ASP A 8 -40.94 -15.59 -28.08
CA ASP A 8 -40.15 -16.83 -28.23
C ASP A 8 -38.63 -16.50 -28.15
N ILE A 9 -38.02 -16.65 -26.97
CA ILE A 9 -36.63 -17.12 -26.89
C ILE A 9 -36.72 -18.64 -26.69
N LYS A 10 -36.19 -19.41 -27.65
CA LYS A 10 -36.21 -20.87 -27.61
C LYS A 10 -34.88 -21.39 -27.10
N ILE A 11 -34.94 -22.21 -26.06
CA ILE A 11 -33.78 -22.95 -25.55
C ILE A 11 -34.15 -24.44 -25.51
N MET A 12 -33.31 -25.30 -26.08
CA MET A 12 -33.52 -26.75 -26.12
C MET A 12 -32.87 -27.43 -24.91
N SER A 13 -33.62 -28.31 -24.23
CA SER A 13 -33.05 -29.31 -23.30
C SER A 13 -33.20 -30.73 -23.89
N SER A 14 -32.32 -31.64 -23.46
CA SER A 14 -32.28 -33.04 -23.94
C SER A 14 -33.46 -33.92 -23.51
N SER A 15 -34.48 -33.36 -22.85
CA SER A 15 -35.68 -34.11 -22.44
C SER A 15 -36.97 -33.29 -22.57
N GLY A 16 -37.24 -32.70 -23.74
CA GLY A 16 -38.58 -32.27 -24.16
C GLY A 16 -39.12 -30.97 -23.54
N LEU A 17 -39.91 -30.24 -24.33
CA LEU A 17 -40.45 -28.90 -24.05
C LEU A 17 -41.18 -28.80 -22.70
N THR A 18 -40.72 -27.90 -21.83
CA THR A 18 -41.54 -27.28 -20.78
C THR A 18 -41.22 -25.78 -20.77
N ILE A 19 -42.27 -24.94 -20.79
CA ILE A 19 -42.15 -23.50 -20.57
C ILE A 19 -41.91 -23.33 -19.06
N ILE A 20 -40.75 -22.81 -18.67
CA ILE A 20 -40.41 -22.58 -17.25
C ILE A 20 -40.66 -21.11 -16.95
N ASP A 21 -41.44 -20.85 -15.89
CA ASP A 21 -41.61 -19.54 -15.28
C ASP A 21 -40.34 -19.22 -14.48
N VAL A 22 -39.79 -18.00 -14.58
CA VAL A 22 -38.46 -17.65 -14.03
C VAL A 22 -38.43 -17.68 -12.49
N SER A 23 -39.58 -17.93 -11.86
CA SER A 23 -39.69 -18.24 -10.43
C SER A 23 -39.19 -19.64 -10.03
N ASP A 24 -38.89 -20.53 -10.99
CA ASP A 24 -38.59 -21.95 -10.73
C ASP A 24 -37.11 -22.34 -10.99
N VAL A 25 -36.18 -21.37 -11.10
CA VAL A 25 -34.74 -21.64 -11.25
C VAL A 25 -34.09 -21.72 -9.86
N GLU A 26 -33.46 -22.85 -9.53
CA GLU A 26 -32.75 -23.04 -8.26
C GLU A 26 -31.22 -22.93 -8.43
N GLU A 27 -30.50 -22.77 -7.32
CA GLU A 27 -29.05 -22.62 -7.28
C GLU A 27 -28.34 -23.88 -7.85
N GLY A 28 -27.66 -23.71 -9.00
CA GLY A 28 -26.92 -24.78 -9.68
C GLY A 28 -27.31 -25.03 -11.15
N ASP A 29 -28.32 -24.34 -11.67
CA ASP A 29 -28.70 -24.45 -13.08
C ASP A 29 -27.72 -23.72 -14.02
N PHE A 30 -27.38 -24.37 -15.15
CA PHE A 30 -26.52 -23.78 -16.19
C PHE A 30 -27.35 -23.23 -17.35
N LEU A 31 -27.05 -22.00 -17.76
CA LEU A 31 -27.60 -21.38 -18.96
C LEU A 31 -26.66 -21.59 -20.14
N ILE A 32 -27.13 -22.22 -21.22
CA ILE A 32 -26.36 -22.37 -22.47
C ILE A 32 -26.94 -21.41 -23.50
N ILE A 33 -26.15 -20.44 -23.95
CA ILE A 33 -26.50 -19.53 -25.05
C ILE A 33 -25.71 -19.95 -26.29
N ASP A 34 -26.42 -20.32 -27.36
CA ASP A 34 -25.80 -20.60 -28.66
C ASP A 34 -25.59 -19.27 -29.42
N SER A 35 -24.33 -18.89 -29.62
CA SER A 35 -23.96 -17.63 -30.29
C SER A 35 -24.06 -17.69 -31.81
N SER A 36 -24.38 -18.84 -32.40
CA SER A 36 -24.43 -19.00 -33.85
C SER A 36 -25.58 -18.24 -34.54
N GLU A 37 -26.52 -17.67 -33.78
CA GLU A 37 -27.64 -16.86 -34.29
C GLU A 37 -27.50 -15.33 -34.10
N TYR A 38 -26.45 -14.82 -33.43
CA TYR A 38 -26.29 -13.40 -33.09
C TYR A 38 -24.88 -12.85 -33.41
N PRO A 39 -24.61 -12.41 -34.66
CA PRO A 39 -23.26 -12.08 -35.13
C PRO A 39 -22.66 -10.77 -34.59
N ASN A 40 -23.39 -10.01 -33.76
CA ASN A 40 -22.94 -8.73 -33.20
C ASN A 40 -22.87 -8.74 -31.66
N LEU A 41 -22.90 -9.92 -31.02
CA LEU A 41 -22.69 -10.03 -29.58
C LEU A 41 -21.18 -9.94 -29.30
N GLU A 42 -20.73 -8.82 -28.72
CA GLU A 42 -19.36 -8.65 -28.23
C GLU A 42 -19.36 -8.85 -26.70
N LEU A 43 -18.54 -9.78 -26.22
CA LEU A 43 -18.36 -10.04 -24.79
C LEU A 43 -17.08 -9.35 -24.34
N ASP A 44 -17.21 -8.29 -23.56
CA ASP A 44 -16.08 -7.64 -22.88
C ASP A 44 -15.73 -8.45 -21.62
N PRO A 45 -14.53 -9.05 -21.52
CA PRO A 45 -14.19 -9.94 -20.42
C PRO A 45 -13.67 -9.20 -19.18
N THR A 46 -13.61 -7.86 -19.17
CA THR A 46 -12.94 -7.11 -18.11
C THR A 46 -13.84 -6.73 -16.93
N ASP A 47 -15.14 -6.59 -17.14
CA ASP A 47 -16.12 -6.30 -16.09
C ASP A 47 -17.22 -7.35 -16.14
N GLY A 48 -17.55 -7.99 -15.02
CA GLY A 48 -18.51 -9.11 -14.92
C GLY A 48 -19.98 -8.81 -15.25
N TYR A 49 -20.26 -7.96 -16.25
CA TYR A 49 -21.60 -7.58 -16.71
C TYR A 49 -21.76 -7.77 -18.23
N PHE A 50 -22.96 -8.15 -18.67
CA PHE A 50 -23.34 -8.14 -20.09
C PHE A 50 -23.70 -6.71 -20.53
N SER A 51 -22.93 -6.12 -21.44
CA SER A 51 -23.26 -4.85 -22.10
C SER A 51 -23.68 -5.10 -23.55
N PHE A 52 -24.74 -4.43 -24.03
CA PHE A 52 -25.12 -4.39 -25.44
C PHE A 52 -24.60 -3.08 -26.05
N GLY A 53 -23.67 -3.18 -27.01
CA GLY A 53 -23.06 -2.02 -27.66
C GLY A 53 -24.03 -1.16 -28.49
N ASP A 54 -24.04 0.13 -28.14
CA ASP A 54 -24.27 1.35 -28.93
C ASP A 54 -25.32 1.39 -30.05
N THR A 55 -26.48 1.98 -29.75
CA THR A 55 -26.93 3.32 -30.22
C THR A 55 -28.46 3.39 -30.20
N PHE A 56 -29.09 3.78 -29.09
CA PHE A 56 -30.43 4.41 -29.15
C PHE A 56 -30.68 5.26 -27.90
N ASN A 57 -30.75 6.58 -28.12
CA ASN A 57 -31.24 7.55 -27.14
C ASN A 57 -32.67 7.17 -26.71
N PHE A 58 -32.89 6.98 -25.41
CA PHE A 58 -34.17 7.27 -24.78
C PHE A 58 -34.01 8.42 -23.80
N SER A 59 -34.50 9.57 -24.22
CA SER A 59 -34.89 10.66 -23.33
C SER A 59 -36.16 10.28 -22.56
N ASP A 60 -36.21 10.78 -21.33
CA ASP A 60 -37.38 10.97 -20.47
C ASP A 60 -37.97 9.76 -19.72
N ASN A 61 -37.93 9.94 -18.39
CA ASN A 61 -38.77 9.41 -17.32
C ASN A 61 -38.42 8.04 -16.72
N GLY A 62 -37.63 8.11 -15.63
CA GLY A 62 -37.94 7.46 -14.36
C GLY A 62 -37.78 5.93 -14.27
N ASP A 63 -36.85 5.51 -13.43
CA ASP A 63 -36.77 4.22 -12.73
C ASP A 63 -36.99 2.96 -13.58
N SER A 64 -35.91 2.37 -14.10
CA SER A 64 -35.76 0.90 -14.20
C SER A 64 -34.38 0.53 -14.75
N GLU A 65 -33.38 0.47 -13.86
CA GLU A 65 -32.28 -0.48 -14.08
C GLU A 65 -32.80 -1.89 -13.77
N PHE A 66 -32.62 -2.80 -14.72
CA PHE A 66 -32.91 -4.21 -14.56
C PHE A 66 -31.85 -4.84 -13.67
N SER A 67 -32.04 -4.73 -12.35
CA SER A 67 -31.20 -5.42 -11.36
C SER A 67 -31.74 -6.83 -11.10
N ILE A 68 -30.90 -7.85 -11.28
CA ILE A 68 -31.11 -9.15 -10.63
C ILE A 68 -30.65 -8.98 -9.18
N GLY A 69 -31.57 -8.55 -8.33
CA GLY A 69 -31.35 -8.40 -6.90
C GLY A 69 -32.70 -8.24 -6.22
N THR A 70 -33.15 -9.29 -5.53
CA THR A 70 -34.40 -9.24 -4.77
C THR A 70 -34.21 -8.38 -3.52
N SER A 71 -35.21 -7.55 -3.27
CA SER A 71 -35.29 -6.68 -2.11
C SER A 71 -35.57 -7.46 -0.82
N GLY A 72 -34.76 -7.22 0.22
CA GLY A 72 -35.23 -7.27 1.61
C GLY A 72 -34.56 -8.29 2.53
N ASN A 73 -33.72 -7.76 3.42
CA ASN A 73 -33.25 -8.28 4.72
C ASN A 73 -32.43 -9.58 4.78
N ASP A 74 -31.22 -9.38 5.31
CA ASP A 74 -30.31 -10.27 6.03
C ASP A 74 -29.67 -11.46 5.26
N ASP A 75 -28.32 -11.44 5.29
CA ASP A 75 -27.33 -12.44 4.83
C ASP A 75 -27.19 -12.74 3.32
N VAL A 76 -26.15 -12.19 2.68
CA VAL A 76 -25.65 -12.66 1.37
C VAL A 76 -24.11 -12.72 1.36
N ARG A 77 -23.57 -13.86 0.91
CA ARG A 77 -22.14 -14.13 0.63
C ARG A 77 -21.83 -13.80 -0.84
N PRO A 78 -20.61 -13.34 -1.20
CA PRO A 78 -20.25 -13.04 -2.58
C PRO A 78 -20.11 -14.28 -3.47
N ILE A 79 -20.28 -14.10 -4.78
CA ILE A 79 -20.11 -15.13 -5.83
C ILE A 79 -18.63 -15.59 -5.85
N PRO A 80 -18.33 -16.91 -5.87
CA PRO A 80 -16.96 -17.40 -5.90
C PRO A 80 -16.22 -17.08 -7.22
N SER A 81 -14.94 -16.77 -7.12
CA SER A 81 -14.01 -16.60 -8.23
C SER A 81 -13.85 -17.92 -9.02
N GLY A 82 -14.33 -17.94 -10.27
CA GLY A 82 -14.24 -19.12 -11.14
C GLY A 82 -15.02 -19.07 -12.46
N CYS A 83 -15.86 -18.07 -12.70
CA CYS A 83 -16.61 -17.94 -13.96
C CYS A 83 -15.74 -17.27 -15.05
N GLY A 84 -14.94 -18.07 -15.77
CA GLY A 84 -14.19 -17.61 -16.95
C GLY A 84 -14.87 -18.02 -18.26
N ILE A 85 -14.99 -17.09 -19.21
CA ILE A 85 -15.46 -17.33 -20.59
C ILE A 85 -14.25 -17.77 -21.44
N SER A 86 -14.29 -18.96 -22.05
CA SER A 86 -13.26 -19.41 -22.99
C SER A 86 -13.73 -19.33 -24.44
N ASN A 87 -13.11 -18.46 -25.24
CA ASN A 87 -13.36 -18.30 -26.67
C ASN A 87 -12.41 -19.22 -27.46
N LEU A 88 -12.93 -20.18 -28.25
CA LEU A 88 -12.12 -21.02 -29.15
C LEU A 88 -12.76 -21.12 -30.53
N THR A 89 -12.19 -20.41 -31.50
CA THR A 89 -12.42 -20.59 -32.94
C THR A 89 -11.22 -21.31 -33.54
N TYR A 90 -11.41 -22.42 -34.27
CA TYR A 90 -10.59 -22.75 -35.45
C TYR A 90 -11.23 -23.81 -36.35
N ASN A 91 -11.16 -23.56 -37.66
CA ASN A 91 -11.76 -24.28 -38.79
C ASN A 91 -10.78 -25.27 -39.47
N GLU A 92 -11.34 -26.41 -39.95
CA GLU A 92 -10.96 -27.22 -41.15
C GLU A 92 -9.65 -28.10 -41.10
N PRO A 93 -9.40 -29.07 -42.04
CA PRO A 93 -10.09 -30.36 -42.21
C PRO A 93 -9.14 -31.59 -42.48
N TYR A 94 -9.71 -32.80 -42.48
CA TYR A 94 -9.21 -34.09 -43.03
C TYR A 94 -8.19 -35.00 -42.29
N SER A 95 -8.73 -36.20 -42.03
CA SER A 95 -8.18 -37.55 -42.31
C SER A 95 -7.40 -38.31 -41.23
N GLU A 96 -8.03 -39.44 -40.86
CA GLU A 96 -7.49 -40.70 -40.35
C GLU A 96 -6.17 -40.65 -39.57
N SER A 97 -6.31 -40.50 -38.26
CA SER A 97 -5.51 -41.31 -37.34
C SER A 97 -6.24 -41.40 -36.00
N LYS A 98 -6.38 -42.63 -35.53
CA LYS A 98 -6.89 -42.99 -34.21
C LYS A 98 -5.85 -42.55 -33.19
N TYR A 99 -5.84 -41.27 -32.85
CA TYR A 99 -5.15 -40.76 -31.67
C TYR A 99 -6.19 -40.66 -30.55
N VAL A 100 -6.05 -41.58 -29.59
CA VAL A 100 -6.53 -41.37 -28.23
C VAL A 100 -5.79 -40.13 -27.74
N TYR A 101 -6.48 -38.99 -27.66
CA TYR A 101 -5.96 -37.85 -26.91
C TYR A 101 -6.02 -38.24 -25.44
N ASP A 102 -4.87 -38.72 -24.98
CA ASP A 102 -4.38 -38.66 -23.63
C ASP A 102 -4.52 -37.20 -23.17
N ALA A 103 -5.56 -36.89 -22.40
CA ALA A 103 -5.71 -35.59 -21.78
C ALA A 103 -4.60 -35.48 -20.74
N GLN A 104 -3.58 -34.73 -21.15
CA GLN A 104 -2.42 -34.38 -20.37
C GLN A 104 -2.81 -33.87 -18.99
N VAL A 105 -2.11 -34.43 -18.02
CA VAL A 105 -1.98 -33.98 -16.65
C VAL A 105 -1.64 -32.49 -16.64
N ASN A 106 -2.59 -31.64 -16.24
CA ASN A 106 -2.26 -30.31 -15.73
C ASN A 106 -1.88 -30.47 -14.26
N ILE A 107 -0.58 -30.43 -14.01
CA ILE A 107 0.04 -30.26 -12.70
C ILE A 107 -0.04 -28.76 -12.40
N MET A 108 -0.98 -28.34 -11.55
CA MET A 108 -0.88 -27.03 -10.89
C MET A 108 -0.36 -27.22 -9.47
N GLN A 109 0.85 -26.69 -9.28
CA GLN A 109 1.67 -26.56 -8.07
C GLN A 109 1.83 -27.78 -7.16
N SER A 110 2.94 -28.48 -7.41
CA SER A 110 3.64 -29.36 -6.50
C SER A 110 4.68 -28.60 -5.68
N LEU A 111 4.69 -28.73 -4.34
CA LEU A 111 5.90 -28.71 -3.48
C LEU A 111 5.61 -29.42 -2.13
N PRO A 112 6.60 -30.10 -1.50
CA PRO A 112 7.41 -31.19 -1.99
C PRO A 112 6.83 -32.57 -1.60
N VAL A 113 7.01 -33.52 -2.52
CA VAL A 113 6.72 -34.95 -2.34
C VAL A 113 7.53 -35.53 -1.18
N THR A 114 6.88 -36.06 -0.13
CA THR A 114 7.37 -37.27 0.57
C THR A 114 6.26 -38.13 1.20
N LYS A 115 6.04 -39.29 0.54
CA LYS A 115 5.50 -40.58 1.02
C LYS A 115 4.35 -40.59 2.03
N GLY A 116 3.14 -40.62 1.47
CA GLY A 116 1.92 -41.09 2.15
C GLY A 116 0.68 -41.04 1.25
N VAL A 117 0.78 -41.49 -0.01
CA VAL A 117 -0.37 -41.46 -0.94
C VAL A 117 -1.39 -42.51 -0.49
N VAL A 118 -2.62 -42.10 -0.15
CA VAL A 118 -3.76 -43.02 -0.17
C VAL A 118 -4.00 -43.38 -1.63
N LYS A 119 -3.77 -44.64 -2.01
CA LYS A 119 -4.20 -45.13 -3.33
C LYS A 119 -5.65 -45.55 -3.19
N ALA A 120 -6.54 -44.79 -3.79
CA ALA A 120 -7.91 -45.20 -4.01
C ALA A 120 -8.10 -45.54 -5.49
N ALA A 121 -8.71 -46.69 -5.75
CA ALA A 121 -9.05 -47.16 -7.08
C ALA A 121 -10.57 -47.40 -7.12
N VAL A 122 -11.21 -46.96 -8.20
CA VAL A 122 -12.65 -47.11 -8.42
C VAL A 122 -12.86 -48.23 -9.44
N TYR A 123 -13.71 -49.19 -9.07
CA TYR A 123 -14.03 -50.37 -9.89
C TYR A 123 -15.49 -50.30 -10.34
N ASN A 124 -15.77 -50.81 -11.54
CA ASN A 124 -17.15 -51.06 -11.97
C ASN A 124 -17.71 -52.36 -11.35
N LEU A 125 -19.00 -52.65 -11.60
CA LEU A 125 -19.69 -53.87 -11.14
C LEU A 125 -19.10 -55.18 -11.73
N GLN A 126 -18.08 -55.10 -12.58
CA GLN A 126 -17.35 -56.22 -13.18
C GLN A 126 -15.89 -56.30 -12.69
N ASP A 127 -15.52 -55.56 -11.63
CA ASP A 127 -14.16 -55.48 -11.06
C ASP A 127 -13.08 -54.93 -12.01
N GLU A 128 -13.48 -54.16 -13.03
CA GLU A 128 -12.54 -53.50 -13.93
C GLU A 128 -12.19 -52.09 -13.42
N ILE A 129 -10.90 -51.73 -13.45
CA ILE A 129 -10.41 -50.40 -13.05
C ILE A 129 -10.95 -49.37 -14.06
N LEU A 130 -11.69 -48.37 -13.58
CA LEU A 130 -12.19 -47.28 -14.41
C LEU A 130 -11.13 -46.17 -14.53
N PRO A 131 -10.54 -45.90 -15.72
CA PRO A 131 -9.69 -44.74 -15.91
C PRO A 131 -10.54 -43.47 -15.95
N GLY A 132 -10.08 -42.39 -15.29
CA GLY A 132 -10.71 -41.06 -15.35
C GLY A 132 -11.53 -40.63 -14.15
N PHE A 133 -11.50 -41.34 -13.01
CA PHE A 133 -12.11 -40.85 -11.78
C PHE A 133 -11.18 -39.88 -11.04
N ILE A 134 -11.70 -38.69 -10.73
CA ILE A 134 -11.02 -37.68 -9.90
C ILE A 134 -11.51 -37.85 -8.46
N ILE A 135 -10.63 -38.31 -7.58
CA ILE A 135 -10.86 -38.21 -6.13
C ILE A 135 -10.35 -36.83 -5.72
N ARG A 136 -11.26 -35.88 -5.51
CA ARG A 136 -10.90 -34.59 -4.91
C ARG A 136 -10.78 -34.78 -3.41
N ALA A 137 -9.58 -35.07 -2.94
CA ALA A 137 -9.22 -34.72 -1.58
C ALA A 137 -8.86 -33.23 -1.62
N TYR A 138 -9.78 -32.35 -1.22
CA TYR A 138 -9.44 -30.96 -1.00
C TYR A 138 -8.52 -30.93 0.23
N SER A 139 -7.24 -30.59 0.03
CA SER A 139 -6.36 -30.18 1.13
C SER A 139 -6.62 -28.74 1.58
N ASN A 140 -7.54 -28.03 0.90
CA ASN A 140 -7.85 -26.63 1.17
C ASN A 140 -9.21 -26.47 1.88
N VAL A 141 -9.74 -27.52 2.50
CA VAL A 141 -10.81 -27.36 3.48
C VAL A 141 -10.16 -26.83 4.75
N LEU A 142 -10.30 -25.53 4.94
CA LEU A 142 -10.12 -24.80 6.20
C LEU A 142 -10.45 -25.68 7.42
N ASP A 143 -9.51 -25.71 8.38
CA ASP A 143 -9.65 -25.81 9.84
C ASP A 143 -10.56 -26.88 10.52
N GLU A 144 -11.56 -27.47 9.88
CA GLU A 144 -12.63 -28.22 10.58
C GLU A 144 -12.77 -29.70 10.21
N SER A 145 -11.94 -30.24 9.30
CA SER A 145 -12.10 -31.63 8.81
C SER A 145 -11.22 -32.69 9.51
N PHE A 146 -10.37 -32.28 10.46
CA PHE A 146 -9.72 -33.18 11.42
C PHE A 146 -10.11 -32.79 12.85
N CYS A 147 -11.41 -32.82 13.17
CA CYS A 147 -11.83 -32.79 14.57
C CYS A 147 -11.35 -34.07 15.26
N SER A 148 -10.39 -33.95 16.18
CA SER A 148 -10.36 -34.89 17.30
C SER A 148 -11.68 -34.70 18.05
N SER A 149 -12.60 -35.64 17.94
CA SER A 149 -13.50 -35.81 19.08
C SER A 149 -12.64 -36.19 20.28
N ASP A 150 -13.05 -35.80 21.50
CA ASP A 150 -12.41 -36.14 22.79
C ASP A 150 -12.16 -37.66 23.00
N ASP A 151 -12.54 -38.48 22.02
CA ASP A 151 -12.47 -39.93 21.96
C ASP A 151 -11.27 -40.47 21.14
N GLY A 152 -10.44 -39.61 20.52
CA GLY A 152 -9.21 -40.02 19.81
C GLY A 152 -9.42 -40.58 18.38
N PHE A 153 -10.50 -40.17 17.71
CA PHE A 153 -10.83 -40.59 16.35
C PHE A 153 -10.59 -39.47 15.34
N TYR A 154 -9.97 -39.81 14.21
CA TYR A 154 -9.85 -38.90 13.05
C TYR A 154 -10.87 -39.30 11.99
N TYR A 155 -11.44 -38.30 11.31
CA TYR A 155 -12.43 -38.48 10.28
C TYR A 155 -11.83 -38.11 8.92
N LEU A 156 -11.91 -39.02 7.94
CA LEU A 156 -11.63 -38.69 6.53
C LEU A 156 -12.97 -38.48 5.83
N ASN A 157 -13.22 -37.25 5.37
CA ASN A 157 -14.40 -36.91 4.58
C ASN A 157 -14.07 -37.03 3.09
N ILE A 158 -14.83 -37.85 2.38
CA ILE A 158 -14.67 -38.07 0.93
C ILE A 158 -15.92 -37.55 0.24
N TYR A 159 -15.77 -36.58 -0.64
CA TYR A 159 -16.85 -36.08 -1.49
C TYR A 159 -16.92 -36.92 -2.76
N TRP A 160 -18.13 -37.39 -3.08
CA TRP A 160 -18.38 -38.21 -4.25
C TRP A 160 -19.58 -37.67 -5.02
N ASP A 161 -19.35 -37.32 -6.29
CA ASP A 161 -20.40 -37.08 -7.27
C ASP A 161 -20.30 -38.18 -8.34
N ALA A 162 -21.19 -39.17 -8.25
CA ALA A 162 -21.23 -40.31 -9.16
C ALA A 162 -22.52 -40.28 -9.97
N THR A 163 -22.40 -40.31 -11.30
CA THR A 163 -23.55 -40.42 -12.21
C THR A 163 -24.05 -41.87 -12.37
N MET A 164 -23.36 -42.86 -11.78
CA MET A 164 -23.71 -44.29 -11.81
C MET A 164 -23.31 -44.98 -10.49
N GLU A 165 -23.99 -46.07 -10.13
CA GLU A 165 -23.59 -46.93 -9.02
C GLU A 165 -22.15 -47.42 -9.21
N THR A 166 -21.28 -47.08 -8.27
CA THR A 166 -19.85 -47.34 -8.35
C THR A 166 -19.35 -47.87 -7.01
N THR A 167 -18.28 -48.68 -7.03
CA THR A 167 -17.66 -49.21 -5.80
C THR A 167 -16.23 -48.71 -5.67
N ALA A 168 -15.95 -47.95 -4.61
CA ALA A 168 -14.61 -47.47 -4.29
C ALA A 168 -13.96 -48.35 -3.22
N MET A 169 -12.68 -48.69 -3.39
CA MET A 169 -11.85 -49.31 -2.36
C MET A 169 -10.77 -48.35 -1.89
N LEU A 170 -10.76 -48.04 -0.60
CA LEU A 170 -9.64 -47.34 0.04
C LEU A 170 -8.64 -48.35 0.60
N SER A 171 -7.36 -48.15 0.28
CA SER A 171 -6.25 -48.90 0.90
C SER A 171 -5.11 -47.94 1.26
N ASN A 172 -4.46 -48.18 2.41
CA ASN A 172 -3.19 -47.54 2.73
C ASN A 172 -2.05 -48.42 2.16
N LEU A 173 -1.02 -47.78 1.58
CA LEU A 173 0.23 -48.40 1.10
C LEU A 173 0.98 -49.26 2.14
N ALA A 174 0.62 -49.16 3.42
CA ALA A 174 1.13 -50.04 4.48
C ALA A 174 0.45 -51.44 4.56
N ASN A 175 -0.60 -51.72 3.75
CA ASN A 175 -1.33 -53.00 3.72
C ASN A 175 -1.86 -53.50 5.09
N THR A 176 -2.12 -52.60 6.03
CA THR A 176 -2.58 -52.94 7.39
C THR A 176 -4.09 -52.85 7.61
N ILE A 177 -4.89 -52.53 6.58
CA ILE A 177 -6.34 -52.26 6.74
C ILE A 177 -7.16 -53.12 5.77
N GLU A 178 -8.25 -53.72 6.26
CA GLU A 178 -9.24 -54.45 5.45
C GLU A 178 -9.88 -53.53 4.41
N SER A 179 -9.91 -53.98 3.15
CA SER A 179 -10.61 -53.32 2.06
C SER A 179 -12.11 -53.23 2.36
N LYS A 180 -12.66 -52.02 2.41
CA LYS A 180 -14.10 -51.81 2.57
C LYS A 180 -14.68 -51.22 1.29
N ALA A 181 -15.65 -51.93 0.71
CA ALA A 181 -16.41 -51.48 -0.45
C ALA A 181 -17.43 -50.41 -0.02
N ILE A 182 -17.44 -49.29 -0.74
CA ILE A 182 -18.47 -48.24 -0.60
C ILE A 182 -19.34 -48.25 -1.86
N THR A 183 -20.66 -48.37 -1.72
CA THR A 183 -21.62 -48.25 -2.83
C THR A 183 -22.47 -47.00 -2.66
N GLY A 184 -22.45 -46.10 -3.64
CA GLY A 184 -23.33 -44.93 -3.72
C GLY A 184 -24.29 -45.02 -4.91
N THR A 185 -25.49 -44.45 -4.80
CA THR A 185 -26.49 -44.32 -5.89
C THR A 185 -26.39 -42.95 -6.57
N PRO A 186 -26.83 -42.80 -7.84
CA PRO A 186 -26.75 -41.53 -8.56
C PRO A 186 -27.57 -40.42 -7.87
N LEU A 187 -27.02 -39.21 -7.82
CA LEU A 187 -27.63 -37.97 -7.27
C LEU A 187 -27.76 -37.89 -5.74
N ASP A 188 -27.19 -38.83 -4.99
CA ASP A 188 -27.07 -38.73 -3.53
C ASP A 188 -25.66 -38.29 -3.11
N THR A 189 -25.57 -37.18 -2.37
CA THR A 189 -24.33 -36.84 -1.66
C THR A 189 -24.19 -37.82 -0.49
N THR A 190 -23.46 -38.91 -0.68
CA THR A 190 -23.30 -39.94 0.36
C THR A 190 -22.17 -39.55 1.31
N TYR A 191 -22.49 -39.29 2.57
CA TYR A 191 -21.51 -39.02 3.63
C TYR A 191 -20.96 -40.33 4.18
N VAL A 192 -19.66 -40.59 4.00
CA VAL A 192 -18.97 -41.73 4.60
C VAL A 192 -17.84 -41.25 5.48
N SER A 193 -18.08 -41.24 6.79
CA SER A 193 -17.06 -40.94 7.79
C SER A 193 -16.31 -42.21 8.18
N TYR A 194 -15.00 -42.23 7.95
CA TYR A 194 -14.12 -43.30 8.43
C TYR A 194 -13.55 -42.93 9.79
N THR A 195 -13.71 -43.84 10.75
CA THR A 195 -13.15 -43.73 12.09
C THR A 195 -11.82 -44.49 12.16
N TYR A 196 -10.70 -43.76 12.26
CA TYR A 196 -9.38 -44.37 12.45
C TYR A 196 -9.10 -44.57 13.93
N ASN A 197 -8.81 -45.79 14.35
CA ASN A 197 -8.29 -46.07 15.69
C ASN A 197 -6.77 -45.86 15.65
N VAL A 198 -6.34 -44.63 15.90
CA VAL A 198 -4.92 -44.29 16.04
C VAL A 198 -4.54 -44.26 17.52
N PRO A 199 -3.30 -44.65 17.86
CA PRO A 199 -2.82 -44.54 19.22
C PRO A 199 -2.99 -43.10 19.70
N SER A 200 -3.64 -42.91 20.85
CA SER A 200 -3.79 -41.58 21.45
C SER A 200 -2.43 -40.94 21.78
N ILE A 201 -1.40 -41.77 22.03
CA ILE A 201 -0.01 -41.36 22.23
C ILE A 201 0.87 -42.09 21.23
N ILE A 202 1.76 -41.36 20.57
CA ILE A 202 2.73 -41.85 19.60
C ILE A 202 4.16 -41.57 20.08
N ASN A 203 5.10 -42.41 19.66
CA ASN A 203 6.52 -42.17 19.90
C ASN A 203 7.12 -41.35 18.77
N PHE A 204 7.49 -40.11 19.08
CA PHE A 204 8.24 -39.22 18.19
C PHE A 204 9.71 -39.24 18.57
N SER A 205 10.53 -39.88 17.75
CA SER A 205 11.95 -40.09 18.00
C SER A 205 12.78 -39.61 16.84
N GLY A 206 14.08 -39.40 17.05
CA GLY A 206 14.95 -39.02 15.96
C GLY A 206 16.36 -38.68 16.38
N THR A 207 17.11 -38.11 15.43
CA THR A 207 18.47 -37.63 15.62
C THR A 207 18.59 -36.22 15.05
N VAL A 208 19.10 -35.29 15.84
CA VAL A 208 19.53 -33.95 15.40
C VAL A 208 21.05 -33.92 15.42
N VAL A 209 21.68 -33.64 14.28
CA VAL A 209 23.13 -33.49 14.17
C VAL A 209 23.48 -32.03 13.85
N LEU A 210 24.52 -31.55 14.52
CA LEU A 210 25.13 -30.25 14.28
C LEU A 210 26.32 -30.45 13.32
N GLU A 211 26.37 -29.68 12.25
CA GLU A 211 27.47 -29.72 11.29
C GLU A 211 28.82 -29.49 11.99
N ASP A 212 29.84 -30.24 11.57
CA ASP A 212 31.21 -30.17 12.10
C ASP A 212 31.40 -30.42 13.61
N GLN A 213 30.36 -30.90 14.31
CA GLN A 213 30.46 -31.31 15.71
C GLN A 213 30.38 -32.82 15.90
N THR A 214 31.01 -33.30 16.96
CA THR A 214 30.84 -34.68 17.45
C THR A 214 29.95 -34.76 18.69
N ASN A 215 29.55 -33.61 19.23
CA ASN A 215 28.62 -33.50 20.36
C ASN A 215 27.43 -32.66 19.91
N HIS A 216 26.25 -33.25 19.96
CA HIS A 216 24.99 -32.63 19.54
C HIS A 216 24.07 -32.31 20.73
N GLU A 217 24.56 -32.51 21.96
CA GLU A 217 23.89 -32.10 23.20
C GLU A 217 23.60 -30.59 23.19
N GLY A 218 22.45 -30.21 23.72
CA GLY A 218 22.03 -28.81 23.81
C GLY A 218 21.01 -28.41 22.76
N SER A 219 20.94 -29.11 21.62
CA SER A 219 19.95 -28.87 20.56
C SER A 219 18.52 -29.01 21.07
N TYR A 220 17.57 -28.35 20.40
CA TYR A 220 16.16 -28.36 20.77
C TYR A 220 15.27 -28.96 19.68
N VAL A 221 14.20 -29.62 20.13
CA VAL A 221 13.04 -29.96 19.32
C VAL A 221 11.86 -29.18 19.86
N TYR A 222 11.26 -28.35 19.02
CA TYR A 222 10.04 -27.61 19.29
C TYR A 222 8.88 -28.24 18.53
N LEU A 223 7.77 -28.48 19.22
CA LEU A 223 6.52 -28.91 18.62
C LEU A 223 5.40 -27.98 19.06
N GLU A 224 4.66 -27.48 18.07
CA GLU A 224 3.43 -26.73 18.27
C GLU A 224 2.29 -27.59 17.73
N SER A 225 1.38 -28.01 18.60
CA SER A 225 0.19 -28.74 18.16
C SER A 225 -0.87 -27.75 17.70
N TYR A 226 -1.59 -28.09 16.63
CA TYR A 226 -2.87 -27.46 16.26
C TYR A 226 -4.06 -28.27 16.81
N ASN A 227 -3.83 -29.57 17.04
CA ASN A 227 -4.79 -30.50 17.60
C ASN A 227 -3.97 -31.67 18.19
N PRO A 228 -4.25 -32.14 19.43
CA PRO A 228 -5.52 -32.00 20.15
C PRO A 228 -5.67 -30.82 21.12
N ASN A 229 -4.61 -30.10 21.53
CA ASN A 229 -4.72 -29.20 22.69
C ASN A 229 -4.02 -27.83 22.55
N ASP A 230 -3.59 -27.41 21.35
CA ASP A 230 -2.73 -26.22 21.18
C ASP A 230 -1.53 -26.19 22.15
N GLU A 231 -1.05 -27.37 22.55
CA GLU A 231 0.09 -27.52 23.44
C GLU A 231 1.38 -27.26 22.68
N ILE A 232 2.26 -26.50 23.33
CA ILE A 232 3.63 -26.26 22.87
C ILE A 232 4.57 -27.12 23.72
N LEU A 233 5.34 -27.98 23.06
CA LEU A 233 6.37 -28.81 23.68
C LEU A 233 7.76 -28.34 23.27
N TYR A 234 8.57 -27.99 24.28
CA TYR A 234 9.99 -27.72 24.12
C TYR A 234 10.80 -28.87 24.73
N HIS A 235 11.60 -29.55 23.90
CA HIS A 235 12.47 -30.62 24.37
C HIS A 235 13.94 -30.32 24.07
N LYS A 236 14.73 -30.22 25.13
CA LYS A 236 16.18 -30.15 25.04
C LYS A 236 16.77 -31.56 24.86
N ILE A 237 17.67 -31.71 23.91
CA ILE A 237 18.39 -32.94 23.64
C ILE A 237 19.62 -33.01 24.54
N ASP A 238 19.58 -33.89 25.53
CA ASP A 238 20.68 -34.09 26.50
C ASP A 238 21.66 -35.22 26.08
N ASN A 239 21.51 -35.76 24.86
CA ASN A 239 22.34 -36.85 24.35
C ASN A 239 23.42 -36.32 23.38
N PRO A 240 24.72 -36.63 23.61
CA PRO A 240 25.80 -36.24 22.70
C PRO A 240 25.66 -36.75 21.26
N ASP A 241 25.01 -37.90 21.06
CA ASP A 241 24.73 -38.46 19.73
C ASP A 241 23.53 -37.76 19.04
N GLY A 242 22.89 -36.79 19.70
CA GLY A 242 21.75 -36.03 19.14
C GLY A 242 20.43 -36.79 19.15
N LEU A 243 20.38 -37.96 19.79
CA LEU A 243 19.21 -38.82 19.86
C LEU A 243 18.16 -38.29 20.84
N PHE A 244 16.91 -38.25 20.41
CA PHE A 244 15.76 -37.93 21.25
C PHE A 244 14.61 -38.93 21.05
N ALA A 245 13.77 -39.06 22.07
CA ALA A 245 12.53 -39.82 22.02
C ALA A 245 11.50 -39.15 22.93
N LEU A 246 10.34 -38.84 22.36
CA LEU A 246 9.25 -38.10 22.97
C LEU A 246 7.96 -38.89 22.82
N GLU A 247 7.13 -38.90 23.87
CA GLU A 247 5.75 -39.35 23.77
C GLU A 247 4.88 -38.11 23.55
N ILE A 248 4.24 -38.02 22.38
CA ILE A 248 3.33 -36.92 22.03
C ILE A 248 1.96 -37.49 21.71
N SER A 249 0.91 -36.72 21.90
CA SER A 249 -0.42 -37.12 21.45
C SER A 249 -0.42 -37.30 19.93
N SER A 250 -1.20 -38.25 19.40
CA SER A 250 -1.48 -38.22 17.96
C SER A 250 -2.12 -36.87 17.64
N GLY A 251 -1.73 -36.23 16.54
CA GLY A 251 -2.16 -34.86 16.28
C GLY A 251 -1.57 -34.25 15.01
N ILE A 252 -1.88 -32.98 14.81
CA ILE A 252 -1.30 -32.16 13.75
C ILE A 252 -0.30 -31.22 14.42
N TYR A 253 0.96 -31.27 13.98
CA TYR A 253 2.03 -30.51 14.59
C TYR A 253 2.86 -29.78 13.56
N ARG A 254 3.35 -28.62 13.97
CA ARG A 254 4.49 -27.96 13.35
C ARG A 254 5.73 -28.26 14.18
N VAL A 255 6.86 -28.53 13.53
CA VAL A 255 8.09 -28.95 14.22
C VAL A 255 9.26 -28.09 13.78
N ALA A 256 10.05 -27.63 14.75
CA ALA A 256 11.30 -26.93 14.52
C ALA A 256 12.45 -27.61 15.27
N TYR A 257 13.64 -27.53 14.70
CA TYR A 257 14.89 -28.03 15.28
C TYR A 257 15.91 -26.91 15.23
N PHE A 258 16.55 -26.61 16.36
CA PHE A 258 17.46 -25.47 16.42
C PHE A 258 18.48 -25.59 17.54
N GLN A 259 19.56 -24.82 17.40
CA GLN A 259 20.65 -24.67 18.35
C GLN A 259 21.37 -23.36 18.06
N ASP A 260 21.77 -22.62 19.09
CA ASP A 260 22.54 -21.38 18.91
C ASP A 260 23.78 -21.61 18.05
N HIS A 261 24.06 -20.65 17.16
CA HIS A 261 25.09 -20.67 16.12
C HIS A 261 24.86 -21.68 14.98
N TYR A 262 23.62 -22.14 14.80
CA TYR A 262 23.21 -22.99 13.68
C TYR A 262 21.88 -22.50 13.09
N SER A 263 21.75 -22.53 11.77
CA SER A 263 20.49 -22.20 11.10
C SER A 263 19.40 -23.20 11.47
N PRO A 264 18.19 -22.75 11.86
CA PRO A 264 17.13 -23.65 12.28
C PRO A 264 16.57 -24.47 11.11
N ASN A 265 16.07 -25.68 11.39
CA ASN A 265 15.30 -26.47 10.44
C ASN A 265 13.81 -26.45 10.82
N LEU A 266 12.98 -25.94 9.91
CA LEU A 266 11.54 -25.77 10.10
C LEU A 266 10.77 -26.70 9.15
N THR A 267 9.66 -27.28 9.61
CA THR A 267 8.74 -28.00 8.71
C THR A 267 7.86 -27.07 7.87
N GLY A 268 7.78 -25.78 8.21
CA GLY A 268 6.99 -24.74 7.53
C GLY A 268 5.48 -24.85 7.77
N ASN A 269 4.90 -26.03 7.52
CA ASN A 269 3.46 -26.28 7.66
C ASN A 269 3.15 -27.20 8.85
N PHE A 270 1.88 -27.14 9.29
CA PHE A 270 1.27 -28.13 10.18
C PHE A 270 1.15 -29.48 9.44
N LEU A 271 1.75 -30.52 10.00
CA LEU A 271 1.79 -31.86 9.40
C LEU A 271 1.14 -32.89 10.34
N PRO A 272 0.47 -33.92 9.81
CA PRO A 272 -0.14 -34.97 10.63
C PRO A 272 0.92 -35.95 11.18
N TYR A 273 0.88 -36.17 12.50
CA TYR A 273 1.68 -37.17 13.23
C TYR A 273 0.73 -38.18 13.89
N LEU A 274 0.38 -39.21 13.12
CA LEU A 274 -0.67 -40.21 13.46
C LEU A 274 -0.11 -41.60 13.82
N GLY A 275 1.20 -41.72 14.00
CA GLY A 275 1.88 -42.97 14.35
C GLY A 275 3.34 -42.72 14.69
N SER A 276 4.03 -43.72 15.25
CA SER A 276 5.43 -43.55 15.65
C SER A 276 6.29 -43.09 14.47
N LYS A 277 7.05 -42.01 14.69
CA LYS A 277 7.88 -41.36 13.69
C LYS A 277 9.32 -41.38 14.15
N ASN A 278 10.21 -41.61 13.19
CA ASN A 278 11.65 -41.48 13.36
C ASN A 278 12.16 -40.45 12.35
N VAL A 279 12.84 -39.41 12.81
CA VAL A 279 13.31 -38.30 11.98
C VAL A 279 14.82 -38.10 12.11
N TYR A 280 15.44 -37.63 11.04
CA TYR A 280 16.86 -37.26 11.02
C TYR A 280 16.99 -35.84 10.50
N LYS A 281 17.71 -34.98 11.23
CA LYS A 281 17.88 -33.56 10.91
C LYS A 281 19.33 -33.14 11.09
N SER A 282 19.84 -32.39 10.12
CA SER A 282 21.16 -31.78 10.16
C SER A 282 20.97 -30.26 10.20
N LEU A 283 21.66 -29.60 11.13
CA LEU A 283 21.69 -28.14 11.25
C LEU A 283 23.06 -27.64 10.76
N ASN A 284 23.06 -26.65 9.88
CA ASN A 284 24.27 -26.08 9.32
C ASN A 284 24.78 -24.96 10.23
N THR A 285 26.10 -24.82 10.34
CA THR A 285 26.73 -23.75 11.15
C THR A 285 26.41 -22.36 10.59
N ASP A 286 25.99 -21.47 11.49
CA ASP A 286 25.82 -20.04 11.23
C ASP A 286 26.10 -19.25 12.52
N GLU A 287 27.33 -18.73 12.65
CA GLU A 287 27.81 -18.10 13.88
C GLU A 287 26.97 -16.90 14.35
N LYS A 288 26.21 -16.27 13.45
CA LYS A 288 25.38 -15.10 13.76
C LYS A 288 23.98 -15.46 14.26
N VAL A 289 23.59 -16.73 14.19
CA VAL A 289 22.25 -17.16 14.58
C VAL A 289 22.15 -17.36 16.08
N VAL A 290 21.17 -16.72 16.70
CA VAL A 290 20.77 -16.91 18.09
C VAL A 290 19.29 -17.32 18.11
N ASN A 291 18.96 -18.45 18.75
CA ASN A 291 17.58 -18.90 18.80
C ASN A 291 16.96 -18.47 20.13
N LEU A 292 15.96 -17.61 20.08
CA LEU A 292 15.31 -17.07 21.27
C LEU A 292 14.20 -18.02 21.74
N ILE A 293 14.40 -18.54 22.96
CA ILE A 293 13.39 -19.27 23.73
C ILE A 293 13.31 -18.58 25.10
N SER A 294 12.37 -17.67 25.35
CA SER A 294 12.23 -17.13 26.71
C SER A 294 10.90 -16.44 27.00
N PRO A 295 10.33 -16.68 28.20
CA PRO A 295 9.27 -15.85 28.77
C PRO A 295 9.75 -14.73 29.71
N ASP A 296 11.04 -14.61 30.09
CA ASP A 296 11.46 -13.65 31.13
C ASP A 296 12.95 -13.25 31.07
N ARG A 297 13.36 -12.50 30.03
CA ARG A 297 14.62 -11.75 30.09
C ARG A 297 14.44 -10.37 29.48
N VAL A 298 14.99 -9.38 30.19
CA VAL A 298 15.47 -8.15 29.56
C VAL A 298 16.48 -8.60 28.49
N LEU A 299 16.03 -8.59 27.24
CA LEU A 299 16.81 -8.96 26.07
C LEU A 299 17.42 -7.68 25.52
N ASP A 300 18.72 -7.69 25.27
CA ASP A 300 19.37 -6.69 24.42
C ASP A 300 19.80 -7.45 23.16
N LEU A 301 19.23 -7.08 21.99
CA LEU A 301 19.52 -7.74 20.72
C LEU A 301 20.49 -6.88 19.90
N VAL A 302 21.65 -7.42 19.52
CA VAL A 302 22.72 -6.69 18.84
C VAL A 302 23.51 -7.60 17.90
N ASP A 303 23.79 -7.14 16.67
CA ASP A 303 24.75 -7.75 15.72
C ASP A 303 24.60 -9.27 15.52
N SER A 304 23.36 -9.75 15.32
CA SER A 304 23.03 -11.18 15.16
C SER A 304 21.65 -11.37 14.50
N THR A 305 21.41 -12.56 13.97
CA THR A 305 20.09 -13.00 13.51
C THR A 305 19.39 -13.79 14.61
N TYR A 306 18.26 -13.30 15.08
CA TYR A 306 17.48 -13.86 16.16
C TYR A 306 16.23 -14.54 15.61
N TYR A 307 16.09 -15.85 15.81
CA TYR A 307 14.87 -16.57 15.47
C TYR A 307 13.93 -16.64 16.66
N LEU A 308 12.72 -16.12 16.49
CA LEU A 308 11.73 -16.06 17.55
C LEU A 308 10.81 -17.30 17.53
N PHE A 309 10.94 -18.17 18.53
CA PHE A 309 10.14 -19.39 18.65
C PHE A 309 9.03 -19.31 19.72
N SER A 310 9.08 -18.30 20.58
CA SER A 310 8.09 -18.03 21.62
C SER A 310 7.69 -16.56 21.60
N ASP A 311 6.51 -16.23 22.12
CA ASP A 311 6.15 -14.82 22.34
C ASP A 311 7.11 -14.16 23.35
N ILE A 312 7.29 -12.85 23.22
CA ILE A 312 8.03 -12.02 24.17
C ILE A 312 7.03 -11.13 24.89
N TYR A 313 7.10 -11.10 26.21
CA TYR A 313 6.33 -10.17 27.03
C TYR A 313 7.25 -9.10 27.62
N VAL A 314 6.90 -7.82 27.40
CA VAL A 314 7.60 -6.65 27.93
C VAL A 314 6.71 -5.96 28.97
N PRO A 315 6.91 -6.22 30.28
CA PRO A 315 6.09 -5.65 31.35
C PRO A 315 6.19 -4.12 31.47
N ALA A 316 5.18 -3.47 32.05
CA ALA A 316 5.03 -2.00 32.16
C ALA A 316 6.26 -1.18 32.64
N ASP A 317 7.13 -1.76 33.47
CA ASP A 317 8.31 -1.08 34.04
C ASP A 317 9.64 -1.52 33.40
N ILE A 318 9.58 -2.28 32.30
CA ILE A 318 10.75 -2.87 31.63
C ILE A 318 10.89 -2.29 30.22
N SER A 319 12.15 -2.11 29.81
CA SER A 319 12.51 -1.80 28.43
C SER A 319 13.13 -3.02 27.76
N LEU A 320 12.76 -3.25 26.51
CA LEU A 320 13.43 -4.13 25.56
C LEU A 320 14.17 -3.27 24.54
N ASP A 321 15.50 -3.38 24.50
CA ASP A 321 16.31 -2.59 23.58
C ASP A 321 16.89 -3.47 22.46
N ILE A 322 16.81 -2.99 21.23
CA ILE A 322 17.27 -3.68 20.02
C ILE A 322 18.14 -2.69 19.25
N TYR A 323 19.41 -3.04 19.06
CA TYR A 323 20.40 -2.17 18.44
C TYR A 323 20.87 -2.68 17.08
N ASN A 324 21.52 -1.76 16.36
CA ASN A 324 22.03 -1.90 15.00
C ASN A 324 22.56 -3.30 14.61
N ASN A 325 22.24 -3.69 13.38
CA ASN A 325 22.59 -4.96 12.76
C ASN A 325 21.97 -6.21 13.41
N ALA A 326 20.96 -6.04 14.28
CA ALA A 326 20.09 -7.14 14.67
C ALA A 326 19.07 -7.43 13.55
N SER A 327 18.87 -8.71 13.24
CA SER A 327 17.79 -9.19 12.38
C SER A 327 16.91 -10.13 13.21
N VAL A 328 15.63 -9.84 13.34
CA VAL A 328 14.67 -10.66 14.07
C VAL A 328 13.78 -11.37 13.05
N VAL A 329 13.90 -12.68 12.98
CA VAL A 329 13.15 -13.52 12.06
C VAL A 329 12.06 -14.25 12.83
N LEU A 330 10.84 -14.15 12.32
CA LEU A 330 9.66 -14.80 12.88
C LEU A 330 9.30 -15.99 11.97
N PRO A 331 9.85 -17.19 12.23
CA PRO A 331 9.54 -18.39 11.46
C PRO A 331 8.13 -18.93 11.75
N LEU A 332 7.50 -18.41 12.79
CA LEU A 332 6.21 -18.81 13.34
C LEU A 332 5.42 -17.55 13.69
N PRO A 333 4.08 -17.63 13.76
CA PRO A 333 3.25 -16.56 14.30
C PRO A 333 3.57 -16.36 15.80
N LYS A 334 4.51 -15.46 16.12
CA LYS A 334 4.99 -15.13 17.49
C LYS A 334 5.10 -13.63 17.71
N GLU A 335 4.64 -13.12 18.85
CA GLU A 335 4.41 -11.68 19.08
C GLU A 335 5.32 -11.14 20.15
N ILE A 336 5.50 -9.84 20.10
CA ILE A 336 6.07 -9.06 21.18
C ILE A 336 4.91 -8.29 21.81
N GLU A 337 4.43 -8.77 22.95
CA GLU A 337 3.44 -8.11 23.78
C GLU A 337 4.13 -7.02 24.63
N VAL A 338 3.65 -5.79 24.52
CA VAL A 338 4.30 -4.60 25.09
C VAL A 338 3.34 -3.86 26.00
N GLU A 339 3.57 -3.98 27.31
CA GLU A 339 3.00 -3.08 28.33
C GLU A 339 4.02 -2.01 28.76
N GLY A 340 5.31 -2.30 28.62
CA GLY A 340 6.43 -1.40 28.92
C GLY A 340 6.94 -0.64 27.71
N MET A 341 8.26 -0.63 27.52
CA MET A 341 8.91 0.11 26.44
C MET A 341 9.70 -0.82 25.51
N VAL A 342 9.66 -0.58 24.21
CA VAL A 342 10.57 -1.18 23.23
C VAL A 342 11.32 -0.10 22.49
N ASN A 343 12.66 -0.13 22.52
CA ASN A 343 13.51 0.80 21.78
C ASN A 343 14.25 0.05 20.68
N ILE A 344 14.04 0.45 19.42
CA ILE A 344 14.67 -0.17 18.25
C ILE A 344 15.50 0.90 17.55
N ILE A 345 16.82 0.77 17.62
CA ILE A 345 17.76 1.80 17.19
C ILE A 345 18.73 1.20 16.17
N GLY A 346 18.40 1.38 14.89
CA GLY A 346 19.28 1.10 13.76
C GLY A 346 20.08 2.33 13.29
N GLU A 347 20.83 2.13 12.22
CA GLU A 347 21.54 3.19 11.50
C GLU A 347 21.23 3.09 10.00
N SER A 348 21.33 4.20 9.25
CA SER A 348 21.03 4.21 7.80
C SER A 348 21.79 3.17 6.97
N ASN A 349 23.00 2.81 7.39
CA ASN A 349 23.84 1.81 6.71
C ASN A 349 23.71 0.40 7.32
N ASN A 350 23.14 0.30 8.51
CA ASN A 350 22.99 -0.94 9.29
C ASN A 350 21.63 -0.92 10.00
N PRO A 351 20.51 -0.97 9.25
CA PRO A 351 19.18 -0.96 9.85
C PRO A 351 18.97 -2.21 10.69
N VAL A 352 18.06 -2.14 11.65
CA VAL A 352 17.49 -3.34 12.27
C VAL A 352 16.49 -3.94 11.28
N SER A 353 16.36 -5.26 11.22
CA SER A 353 15.38 -5.91 10.33
C SER A 353 14.45 -6.83 11.11
N PHE A 354 13.15 -6.74 10.84
CA PHE A 354 12.14 -7.70 11.25
C PHE A 354 11.59 -8.36 10.00
N ILE A 355 11.62 -9.68 9.97
CA ILE A 355 11.24 -10.46 8.79
C ILE A 355 10.27 -11.55 9.23
N SER A 356 9.10 -11.60 8.62
CA SER A 356 8.19 -12.74 8.71
C SER A 356 8.53 -13.73 7.61
N ASP A 357 8.98 -14.94 7.99
CA ASP A 357 9.14 -16.06 7.04
C ASP A 357 7.81 -16.81 6.83
N TYR A 358 6.70 -16.26 7.35
CA TYR A 358 5.43 -16.93 7.48
C TYR A 358 4.32 -16.24 6.68
N TYR A 359 3.81 -16.95 5.67
CA TYR A 359 2.86 -16.43 4.67
C TYR A 359 1.39 -16.80 4.91
N GLN A 360 1.00 -17.34 6.07
CA GLN A 360 -0.38 -17.86 6.28
C GLN A 360 -1.00 -17.50 7.63
N SER A 361 -1.98 -16.59 7.65
CA SER A 361 -2.88 -16.25 8.79
C SER A 361 -2.41 -15.05 9.64
N PRO A 362 -3.34 -14.17 10.07
CA PRO A 362 -2.99 -12.85 10.60
C PRO A 362 -2.23 -12.96 11.93
N TYR A 363 -1.04 -12.40 11.92
CA TYR A 363 -0.18 -12.21 13.04
C TYR A 363 0.23 -10.75 13.24
N CYS A 364 0.30 -10.33 14.50
CA CYS A 364 0.75 -9.00 14.89
C CYS A 364 2.16 -9.08 15.47
N LEU A 365 3.14 -8.38 14.88
CA LEU A 365 4.49 -8.36 15.42
C LEU A 365 4.55 -7.72 16.81
N PHE A 366 4.03 -6.49 16.95
CA PHE A 366 3.98 -5.75 18.22
C PHE A 366 2.56 -5.54 18.68
N ASN A 367 2.19 -6.22 19.78
CA ASN A 367 0.90 -6.06 20.44
C ASN A 367 1.06 -5.10 21.63
N VAL A 368 0.85 -3.80 21.39
CA VAL A 368 1.16 -2.73 22.35
C VAL A 368 -0.10 -2.34 23.12
N LYS A 369 -0.12 -2.70 24.40
CA LYS A 369 -1.28 -2.57 25.29
C LYS A 369 -1.00 -1.57 26.41
N GLU A 370 -2.10 -1.10 27.00
CA GLU A 370 -2.12 -0.17 28.15
C GLU A 370 -1.54 1.22 27.81
N GLU A 371 -1.85 2.22 28.65
CA GLU A 371 -1.35 3.59 28.48
C GLU A 371 0.18 3.71 28.64
N THR A 372 0.84 2.71 29.21
CA THR A 372 2.30 2.66 29.39
C THR A 372 3.03 2.04 28.21
N GLY A 373 2.36 1.22 27.40
CA GLY A 373 2.94 0.54 26.27
C GLY A 373 3.45 1.52 25.23
N THR A 374 4.76 1.50 24.96
CA THR A 374 5.39 2.41 24.00
C THR A 374 6.43 1.70 23.14
N VAL A 375 6.40 1.94 21.83
CA VAL A 375 7.45 1.47 20.91
C VAL A 375 8.09 2.66 20.21
N PHE A 376 9.42 2.72 20.27
CA PHE A 376 10.25 3.65 19.50
C PHE A 376 11.05 2.86 18.48
N SER A 377 11.02 3.28 17.22
CA SER A 377 11.80 2.65 16.15
C SER A 377 12.43 3.68 15.23
N ASN A 378 13.71 3.47 14.92
CA ASN A 378 14.46 4.33 14.01
C ASN A 378 15.40 3.49 13.14
N TYR A 379 15.38 3.71 11.83
CA TYR A 379 16.15 2.92 10.84
C TYR A 379 15.87 1.42 10.94
N VAL A 380 14.61 1.04 10.72
CA VAL A 380 14.16 -0.36 10.79
C VAL A 380 13.52 -0.79 9.47
N HIS A 381 13.77 -2.03 9.07
CA HIS A 381 13.06 -2.68 7.97
C HIS A 381 12.04 -3.66 8.54
N TYR A 382 10.79 -3.57 8.11
CA TYR A 382 9.71 -4.49 8.45
C TYR A 382 9.22 -5.19 7.19
N GLU A 383 9.30 -6.52 7.14
CA GLU A 383 9.01 -7.29 5.93
C GLU A 383 8.05 -8.45 6.18
N GLY A 384 6.99 -8.52 5.37
CA GLY A 384 6.13 -9.70 5.26
C GLY A 384 5.10 -9.89 6.38
N PHE A 385 4.80 -8.86 7.18
CA PHE A 385 3.85 -8.98 8.28
C PHE A 385 2.42 -8.68 7.84
N THR A 386 1.47 -9.50 8.30
CA THR A 386 0.05 -9.17 8.17
C THR A 386 -0.34 -7.98 9.05
N THR A 387 0.27 -7.81 10.22
CA THR A 387 0.14 -6.61 11.06
C THR A 387 1.46 -6.31 11.77
N VAL A 388 1.99 -5.09 11.63
CA VAL A 388 3.22 -4.70 12.34
C VAL A 388 2.91 -4.25 13.77
N TYR A 389 2.00 -3.29 13.94
CA TYR A 389 1.63 -2.72 15.24
C TYR A 389 0.12 -2.80 15.49
N SER A 390 -0.27 -3.43 16.58
CA SER A 390 -1.61 -3.32 17.16
C SER A 390 -1.53 -2.46 18.42
N LEU A 391 -2.26 -1.35 18.45
CA LEU A 391 -2.18 -0.34 19.51
C LEU A 391 -3.52 -0.23 20.25
N GLU A 392 -3.53 -0.52 21.53
CA GLU A 392 -4.70 -0.36 22.41
C GLU A 392 -4.42 0.70 23.49
N SER A 393 -4.92 1.93 23.28
CA SER A 393 -4.69 3.07 24.19
C SER A 393 -3.20 3.36 24.45
N SER A 394 -2.33 3.01 23.51
CA SER A 394 -0.86 3.01 23.64
C SER A 394 -0.17 3.95 22.66
N SER A 395 1.16 4.06 22.73
CA SER A 395 1.95 5.03 21.94
C SER A 395 2.97 4.37 20.99
N LEU A 396 3.17 4.96 19.82
CA LEU A 396 4.12 4.51 18.81
C LEU A 396 4.86 5.70 18.18
N GLU A 397 6.19 5.60 18.07
CA GLU A 397 7.01 6.53 17.28
C GLU A 397 7.94 5.74 16.32
N VAL A 398 7.83 6.02 15.03
CA VAL A 398 8.64 5.41 13.98
C VAL A 398 9.32 6.49 13.16
N SER A 399 10.61 6.35 12.89
CA SER A 399 11.33 7.28 12.02
C SER A 399 12.32 6.58 11.09
N ASN A 400 12.52 7.12 9.89
CA ASN A 400 13.54 6.66 8.94
C ASN A 400 13.46 5.14 8.62
N SER A 401 12.26 4.57 8.63
CA SER A 401 12.03 3.13 8.52
C SER A 401 11.36 2.74 7.20
N HIS A 402 11.54 1.49 6.80
CA HIS A 402 11.01 0.94 5.56
C HIS A 402 10.06 -0.23 5.87
N PHE A 403 8.87 -0.19 5.27
CA PHE A 403 7.86 -1.24 5.35
C PHE A 403 7.69 -1.87 3.96
N ILE A 404 7.93 -3.19 3.87
CA ILE A 404 7.92 -3.96 2.63
C ILE A 404 6.93 -5.12 2.75
N ASP A 405 6.00 -5.24 1.82
CA ASP A 405 5.06 -6.39 1.71
C ASP A 405 4.32 -6.69 3.03
N ASN A 406 3.91 -5.64 3.73
CA ASN A 406 3.09 -5.74 4.93
C ASN A 406 1.62 -5.44 4.58
N GLU A 407 0.68 -6.17 5.18
CA GLU A 407 -0.75 -5.95 4.93
C GLU A 407 -1.30 -4.77 5.76
N LEU A 408 -0.93 -4.68 7.04
CA LEU A 408 -1.38 -3.63 7.97
C LEU A 408 -0.18 -3.14 8.78
N ILE A 409 0.03 -1.83 8.83
CA ILE A 409 1.10 -1.26 9.65
C ILE A 409 0.59 -0.90 11.03
N ILE A 410 -0.50 -0.12 11.11
CA ILE A 410 -1.09 0.27 12.40
C ILE A 410 -2.56 -0.14 12.46
N ASN A 411 -2.89 -0.93 13.47
CA ASN A 411 -4.26 -1.12 13.96
C ASN A 411 -4.43 -0.37 15.28
N GLY A 412 -4.96 0.86 15.23
CA GLY A 412 -5.11 1.73 16.40
C GLY A 412 -6.52 1.75 16.96
N ASN A 413 -6.67 1.51 18.27
CA ASN A 413 -7.94 1.59 18.98
C ASN A 413 -7.81 2.22 20.38
N GLY A 414 -8.92 2.62 20.98
CA GLY A 414 -8.99 3.02 22.39
C GLY A 414 -8.29 4.35 22.74
N GLY A 415 -7.92 5.16 21.75
CA GLY A 415 -7.14 6.38 21.98
C GLY A 415 -5.64 6.18 21.74
N ALA A 416 -5.26 5.17 20.95
CA ALA A 416 -3.89 4.97 20.50
C ALA A 416 -3.33 6.22 19.81
N CYS A 417 -2.04 6.48 20.00
CA CYS A 417 -1.33 7.62 19.44
C CYS A 417 -0.11 7.15 18.65
N ALA A 418 -0.07 7.40 17.35
CA ALA A 418 1.04 7.00 16.49
C ALA A 418 1.68 8.21 15.80
N HIS A 419 3.01 8.23 15.76
CA HIS A 419 3.79 9.21 15.00
C HIS A 419 4.75 8.47 14.06
N MET A 420 4.73 8.84 12.78
CA MET A 420 5.65 8.31 11.77
C MET A 420 6.31 9.45 11.01
N ASP A 421 7.63 9.42 10.85
CA ASP A 421 8.38 10.43 10.14
C ASP A 421 9.42 9.83 9.18
N ASN A 422 9.45 10.32 7.95
CA ASN A 422 10.44 9.92 6.94
C ASN A 422 10.47 8.40 6.69
N CYS A 423 9.30 7.78 6.57
CA CYS A 423 9.16 6.34 6.30
C CYS A 423 8.73 6.08 4.85
N THR A 424 9.15 4.96 4.29
CA THR A 424 8.71 4.46 2.98
C THR A 424 7.87 3.21 3.14
N PHE A 425 6.86 3.08 2.28
CA PHE A 425 5.94 1.96 2.26
C PHE A 425 5.91 1.39 0.84
N GLU A 426 6.26 0.12 0.72
CA GLU A 426 6.29 -0.64 -0.53
C GLU A 426 5.52 -1.94 -0.32
N GLY A 427 4.70 -2.36 -1.29
CA GLY A 427 4.00 -3.64 -1.18
C GLY A 427 3.18 -3.99 -2.40
N ASP A 428 3.02 -5.30 -2.61
CA ASP A 428 2.32 -5.86 -3.78
C ASP A 428 0.81 -6.07 -3.58
N ASN A 429 0.25 -5.77 -2.39
CA ASN A 429 -1.17 -5.96 -2.09
C ASN A 429 -1.91 -4.62 -2.02
N PRO A 430 -2.52 -4.16 -3.13
CA PRO A 430 -3.18 -2.86 -3.18
C PRO A 430 -4.46 -2.80 -2.34
N ASP A 431 -5.06 -3.95 -1.99
CA ASP A 431 -6.35 -4.01 -1.30
C ASP A 431 -6.21 -3.95 0.24
N SER A 432 -5.01 -4.18 0.77
CA SER A 432 -4.76 -4.11 2.20
C SER A 432 -4.57 -2.66 2.67
N THR A 433 -5.32 -2.27 3.70
CA THR A 433 -5.25 -0.94 4.31
C THR A 433 -4.06 -0.86 5.28
N LEU A 434 -3.11 0.07 5.08
CA LEU A 434 -1.95 0.20 5.96
C LEU A 434 -2.25 0.79 7.35
N PHE A 435 -3.17 1.75 7.45
CA PHE A 435 -3.54 2.38 8.71
C PHE A 435 -5.03 2.23 8.99
N VAL A 436 -5.38 1.51 10.05
CA VAL A 436 -6.75 1.38 10.51
C VAL A 436 -6.88 2.01 11.89
N LEU A 437 -7.64 3.11 12.01
CA LEU A 437 -7.76 3.87 13.26
C LEU A 437 -9.22 3.94 13.73
N ARG A 438 -9.45 3.67 15.02
CA ARG A 438 -10.77 3.66 15.66
C ARG A 438 -10.74 4.26 17.06
N GLY A 439 -11.91 4.59 17.61
CA GLY A 439 -12.08 4.83 19.05
C GLY A 439 -11.27 6.01 19.61
N ASN A 440 -11.33 7.18 18.97
CA ASN A 440 -10.56 8.39 19.31
C ASN A 440 -9.03 8.26 19.14
N SER A 441 -8.54 7.27 18.40
CA SER A 441 -7.10 7.15 18.09
C SER A 441 -6.63 8.28 17.18
N PHE A 442 -5.35 8.61 17.26
CA PHE A 442 -4.68 9.66 16.50
C PHE A 442 -3.42 9.10 15.83
N ALA A 443 -3.23 9.40 14.55
CA ALA A 443 -1.95 9.18 13.88
C ALA A 443 -1.47 10.43 13.14
N GLU A 444 -0.20 10.76 13.27
CA GLU A 444 0.49 11.83 12.53
C GLU A 444 1.62 11.24 11.71
N ILE A 445 1.57 11.48 10.41
CA ILE A 445 2.43 10.85 9.41
C ILE A 445 3.10 11.97 8.61
N ASN A 446 4.42 12.05 8.66
CA ASN A 446 5.19 13.15 8.10
C ASN A 446 6.25 12.66 7.12
N ASN A 447 6.44 13.37 6.02
CA ASN A 447 7.54 13.09 5.06
C ASN A 447 7.55 11.64 4.54
N CYS A 448 6.39 11.02 4.42
CA CYS A 448 6.27 9.61 4.02
C CYS A 448 5.82 9.46 2.57
N VAL A 449 6.20 8.34 1.95
CA VAL A 449 5.82 8.00 0.57
C VAL A 449 5.04 6.69 0.54
N PHE A 450 3.89 6.71 -0.13
CA PHE A 450 2.97 5.60 -0.33
C PHE A 450 2.77 5.37 -1.83
N GLU A 451 2.95 4.14 -2.30
CA GLU A 451 2.78 3.78 -3.71
C GLU A 451 1.97 2.49 -3.88
N ASN A 452 0.98 2.48 -4.78
CA ASN A 452 0.24 1.27 -5.20
C ASN A 452 -0.45 0.49 -4.06
N MET A 453 -1.05 1.20 -3.11
CA MET A 453 -1.60 0.63 -1.88
C MET A 453 -2.84 1.36 -1.40
N LYS A 454 -3.62 0.75 -0.51
CA LYS A 454 -4.64 1.48 0.26
C LYS A 454 -4.03 2.03 1.54
N VAL A 455 -4.00 3.36 1.67
CA VAL A 455 -3.24 4.01 2.75
C VAL A 455 -3.97 3.90 4.09
N PHE A 456 -5.24 4.32 4.18
CA PHE A 456 -5.91 4.41 5.47
C PHE A 456 -7.42 4.12 5.46
N ASP A 457 -7.91 3.70 6.62
CA ASP A 457 -9.31 3.68 7.01
C ASP A 457 -9.47 4.27 8.44
N VAL A 458 -10.26 5.32 8.59
CA VAL A 458 -10.45 6.06 9.85
C VAL A 458 -11.90 6.05 10.28
N TYR A 459 -12.18 5.60 11.51
CA TYR A 459 -13.53 5.43 12.05
C TYR A 459 -13.70 6.06 13.45
N ASP A 460 -14.96 6.28 13.85
CA ASP A 460 -15.39 6.47 15.24
C ASP A 460 -14.59 7.52 16.02
N ASN A 461 -14.61 8.76 15.52
CA ASN A 461 -13.89 9.93 16.06
C ASN A 461 -12.36 9.83 16.03
N ALA A 462 -11.77 8.83 15.38
CA ALA A 462 -10.33 8.81 15.15
C ALA A 462 -9.89 9.93 14.20
N HIS A 463 -8.60 10.26 14.24
CA HIS A 463 -7.99 11.29 13.42
C HIS A 463 -6.70 10.80 12.79
N ILE A 464 -6.53 11.03 11.49
CA ILE A 464 -5.25 10.87 10.81
C ILE A 464 -4.78 12.19 10.21
N ARG A 465 -3.49 12.45 10.31
CA ARG A 465 -2.86 13.64 9.78
C ARG A 465 -1.66 13.25 8.90
N PHE A 466 -1.61 13.84 7.70
CA PHE A 466 -0.49 13.72 6.78
C PHE A 466 0.14 15.10 6.55
N ASP A 467 1.45 15.23 6.75
CA ASP A 467 2.20 16.45 6.40
C ASP A 467 3.41 16.13 5.52
N SER A 468 3.50 16.82 4.37
CA SER A 468 4.61 16.63 3.42
C SER A 468 4.74 15.19 2.91
N CYS A 469 3.61 14.50 2.73
CA CYS A 469 3.57 13.11 2.26
C CYS A 469 3.25 13.01 0.76
N SER A 470 3.59 11.88 0.15
CA SER A 470 3.25 11.55 -1.22
C SER A 470 2.42 10.28 -1.28
N MET A 471 1.25 10.32 -1.90
CA MET A 471 0.37 9.16 -2.16
C MET A 471 0.24 9.00 -3.68
N LEU A 472 0.80 7.93 -4.23
CA LEU A 472 0.93 7.74 -5.68
C LEU A 472 0.23 6.45 -6.11
N ASN A 473 -0.77 6.57 -6.98
CA ASN A 473 -1.55 5.42 -7.48
C ASN A 473 -2.12 4.57 -6.35
N CYS A 474 -2.54 5.21 -5.26
CA CYS A 474 -3.08 4.53 -4.10
C CYS A 474 -4.57 4.26 -4.28
N ASN A 475 -5.01 3.11 -3.75
CA ASN A 475 -6.41 2.75 -3.72
C ASN A 475 -7.21 3.71 -2.82
N PRO A 476 -8.53 3.87 -3.07
CA PRO A 476 -9.37 4.77 -2.31
C PRO A 476 -9.28 4.54 -0.80
N SER A 477 -8.99 5.61 -0.05
CA SER A 477 -8.88 5.58 1.41
C SER A 477 -10.11 6.23 2.05
N ILE A 478 -10.57 5.68 3.18
CA ILE A 478 -11.91 5.98 3.71
C ILE A 478 -11.83 6.66 5.08
N VAL A 479 -12.62 7.72 5.25
CA VAL A 479 -12.94 8.31 6.55
C VAL A 479 -14.43 8.15 6.79
N TRP A 480 -14.80 7.61 7.95
CA TRP A 480 -16.17 7.18 8.22
C TRP A 480 -16.60 7.49 9.66
N ASN A 481 -17.92 7.67 9.88
CA ASN A 481 -18.57 7.82 11.19
C ASN A 481 -17.81 8.75 12.14
N TYR A 482 -17.87 10.07 11.89
CA TYR A 482 -17.19 11.09 12.70
C TYR A 482 -15.65 11.03 12.69
N GLY A 483 -15.04 10.13 11.90
CA GLY A 483 -13.61 10.16 11.62
C GLY A 483 -13.17 11.50 11.03
N SER A 484 -11.88 11.79 11.14
CA SER A 484 -11.34 13.04 10.62
C SER A 484 -9.96 12.88 10.00
N ILE A 485 -9.71 13.68 8.97
CA ILE A 485 -8.44 13.70 8.26
C ILE A 485 -7.90 15.13 8.14
N SER A 486 -6.59 15.27 8.28
CA SER A 486 -5.85 16.47 7.88
C SER A 486 -4.75 16.13 6.88
N ILE A 487 -4.64 16.92 5.82
CA ILE A 487 -3.58 16.77 4.81
C ILE A 487 -2.97 18.14 4.55
N ASN A 488 -1.66 18.27 4.77
CA ASN A 488 -0.94 19.51 4.56
C ASN A 488 0.33 19.28 3.75
N TYR A 489 0.66 20.16 2.79
CA TYR A 489 1.93 20.10 2.05
C TYR A 489 2.14 18.77 1.30
N SER A 490 1.07 18.03 1.01
CA SER A 490 1.16 16.67 0.47
C SER A 490 0.75 16.60 -1.00
N ALA A 491 1.32 15.65 -1.72
CA ALA A 491 0.99 15.31 -3.10
C ALA A 491 0.16 14.00 -3.14
N ILE A 492 -0.97 14.05 -3.85
CA ILE A 492 -1.93 12.94 -3.96
C ILE A 492 -2.21 12.75 -5.46
N ASP A 493 -1.59 11.75 -6.06
CA ASP A 493 -1.69 11.43 -7.48
C ASP A 493 -2.48 10.14 -7.68
N ASN A 494 -3.48 10.17 -8.57
CA ASN A 494 -4.33 9.04 -8.92
C ASN A 494 -4.81 8.26 -7.68
N THR A 495 -5.35 9.00 -6.71
CA THR A 495 -5.73 8.48 -5.39
C THR A 495 -6.98 9.21 -4.91
N THR A 496 -8.01 8.45 -4.53
CA THR A 496 -9.27 9.00 -4.01
C THR A 496 -9.30 9.02 -2.49
N ILE A 497 -9.83 10.10 -1.91
CA ILE A 497 -10.18 10.15 -0.48
C ILE A 497 -11.71 10.21 -0.34
N GLU A 498 -12.25 9.19 0.31
CA GLU A 498 -13.68 9.08 0.58
C GLU A 498 -14.03 9.55 1.99
N LEU A 499 -15.06 10.39 2.09
CA LEU A 499 -15.49 11.06 3.32
C LEU A 499 -16.97 10.77 3.57
N ASN A 500 -17.22 9.87 4.52
CA ASN A 500 -18.52 9.26 4.73
C ASN A 500 -19.09 9.62 6.11
N ARG A 501 -20.40 9.88 6.21
CA ARG A 501 -21.17 10.08 7.47
C ARG A 501 -20.47 10.91 8.58
N HIS A 502 -20.75 12.21 8.66
CA HIS A 502 -20.23 13.11 9.70
C HIS A 502 -18.69 13.28 9.72
N SER A 503 -17.99 12.81 8.69
CA SER A 503 -16.53 12.92 8.61
C SER A 503 -16.06 14.36 8.45
N LYS A 504 -14.84 14.64 8.91
CA LYS A 504 -14.24 15.98 8.82
C LYS A 504 -12.95 15.94 8.03
N SER A 505 -12.74 16.94 7.19
CA SER A 505 -11.52 17.08 6.39
C SER A 505 -10.93 18.48 6.56
N ARG A 506 -9.60 18.54 6.69
CA ARG A 506 -8.81 19.76 6.65
C ARG A 506 -7.68 19.58 5.66
N ILE A 507 -7.71 20.29 4.55
CA ILE A 507 -6.75 20.17 3.48
C ILE A 507 -6.16 21.55 3.22
N ASN A 508 -4.84 21.64 3.24
CA ASN A 508 -4.12 22.90 3.14
C ASN A 508 -2.83 22.71 2.35
N HIS A 509 -2.48 23.64 1.45
CA HIS A 509 -1.22 23.53 0.68
C HIS A 509 -0.99 22.13 0.11
N SER A 510 -2.00 21.50 -0.50
CA SER A 510 -1.84 20.14 -1.01
C SER A 510 -2.17 20.09 -2.49
N THR A 511 -1.61 19.12 -3.21
CA THR A 511 -1.84 18.95 -4.64
C THR A 511 -2.51 17.60 -4.89
N PHE A 512 -3.72 17.64 -5.44
CA PHE A 512 -4.48 16.46 -5.86
C PHE A 512 -4.53 16.41 -7.39
N LEU A 513 -4.11 15.31 -7.99
CA LEU A 513 -4.10 15.18 -9.44
C LEU A 513 -4.47 13.79 -9.98
N ASN A 514 -4.88 13.77 -11.24
CA ASN A 514 -5.12 12.57 -12.05
C ASN A 514 -6.05 11.53 -11.42
N SER A 515 -6.94 11.94 -10.51
CA SER A 515 -7.84 11.05 -9.80
C SER A 515 -9.23 11.09 -10.42
N ASP A 516 -9.93 9.95 -10.46
CA ASP A 516 -11.36 9.93 -10.82
C ASP A 516 -12.16 10.83 -9.88
N TYR A 517 -11.87 10.74 -8.59
CA TYR A 517 -12.35 11.63 -7.55
C TYR A 517 -11.19 12.04 -6.65
N ALA A 518 -10.81 13.31 -6.61
CA ALA A 518 -9.82 13.74 -5.62
C ALA A 518 -10.40 13.65 -4.20
N LEU A 519 -11.58 14.26 -4.00
CA LEU A 519 -12.35 14.18 -2.75
C LEU A 519 -13.77 13.74 -3.03
N HIS A 520 -14.19 12.63 -2.42
CA HIS A 520 -15.53 12.07 -2.61
C HIS A 520 -16.31 12.01 -1.30
N TYR A 521 -17.38 12.79 -1.18
CA TYR A 521 -18.23 12.82 0.01
C TYR A 521 -19.49 11.97 -0.16
N TRP A 522 -19.51 10.74 0.37
CA TRP A 522 -20.75 9.96 0.42
C TRP A 522 -21.58 10.35 1.65
N ILE A 523 -22.49 11.29 1.45
CA ILE A 523 -23.53 11.61 2.43
C ILE A 523 -24.81 10.88 2.02
N TYR A 524 -24.94 9.61 2.44
CA TYR A 524 -26.19 8.88 2.32
C TYR A 524 -27.28 9.59 3.12
N GLY A 525 -28.28 10.11 2.42
CA GLY A 525 -29.50 10.64 3.02
C GLY A 525 -30.25 9.53 3.75
N SER A 526 -30.10 9.45 5.08
CA SER A 526 -31.24 9.05 5.89
C SER A 526 -32.17 10.25 5.97
N ASN A 527 -33.48 10.01 5.87
CA ASN A 527 -34.54 11.02 5.71
C ASN A 527 -34.69 12.04 6.87
N ASN A 528 -33.66 12.27 7.68
CA ASN A 528 -33.63 13.29 8.72
C ASN A 528 -32.53 14.32 8.40
N GLY A 529 -32.86 15.27 7.53
CA GLY A 529 -31.99 16.34 7.05
C GLY A 529 -31.41 17.27 8.13
N ASN A 530 -30.44 16.80 8.90
CA ASN A 530 -29.51 17.60 9.69
C ASN A 530 -28.24 16.77 9.98
N TYR A 531 -27.22 16.91 9.12
CA TYR A 531 -25.86 16.43 9.38
C TYR A 531 -24.90 17.62 9.63
N PRO A 532 -25.10 18.41 10.71
CA PRO A 532 -24.34 19.66 10.95
C PRO A 532 -22.85 19.45 11.26
N ASP A 533 -22.42 18.21 11.49
CA ASP A 533 -21.09 17.90 12.02
C ASP A 533 -20.03 17.56 10.95
N THR A 534 -20.42 17.34 9.69
CA THR A 534 -19.47 17.25 8.57
C THR A 534 -18.89 18.64 8.33
N SER A 535 -17.58 18.81 8.47
CA SER A 535 -16.89 20.09 8.21
C SER A 535 -15.75 19.87 7.23
N MET A 536 -15.67 20.75 6.24
CA MET A 536 -14.60 20.76 5.25
C MET A 536 -13.87 22.09 5.34
N LEU A 537 -12.56 22.06 5.51
CA LEU A 537 -11.70 23.21 5.28
C LEU A 537 -10.74 22.83 4.17
N LEU A 538 -10.82 23.53 3.06
CA LEU A 538 -9.96 23.31 1.90
C LEU A 538 -9.44 24.66 1.41
N GLN A 539 -8.14 24.84 1.53
CA GLN A 539 -7.50 26.11 1.19
C GLN A 539 -6.08 25.93 0.64
N ASN A 540 -5.58 26.93 -0.10
CA ASN A 540 -4.23 26.97 -0.64
C ASN A 540 -3.82 25.72 -1.44
N SER A 541 -4.78 24.99 -2.00
CA SER A 541 -4.53 23.66 -2.60
C SER A 541 -4.78 23.66 -4.11
N VAL A 542 -4.11 22.76 -4.82
CA VAL A 542 -4.17 22.59 -6.27
C VAL A 542 -4.93 21.30 -6.59
N PHE A 543 -5.92 21.39 -7.46
CA PHE A 543 -6.64 20.26 -8.02
C PHE A 543 -6.51 20.29 -9.54
N TYR A 544 -5.78 19.31 -10.08
CA TYR A 544 -5.38 19.30 -11.47
C TYR A 544 -5.72 17.98 -12.15
N ASN A 545 -6.42 18.04 -13.28
CA ASN A 545 -6.69 16.88 -14.13
C ASN A 545 -7.42 15.74 -13.38
N ASN A 546 -8.34 16.07 -12.47
CA ASN A 546 -9.17 15.10 -11.77
C ASN A 546 -10.56 15.09 -12.39
N TYR A 547 -11.07 13.92 -12.78
CA TYR A 547 -12.40 13.81 -13.38
C TYR A 547 -13.50 14.45 -12.51
N HIS A 548 -13.34 14.35 -11.18
CA HIS A 548 -14.04 15.18 -10.20
C HIS A 548 -13.08 15.72 -9.14
N HIS A 549 -12.91 17.05 -9.09
CA HIS A 549 -12.13 17.68 -8.01
C HIS A 549 -12.78 17.47 -6.63
N ILE A 550 -14.10 17.68 -6.54
CA ILE A 550 -14.87 17.49 -5.31
C ILE A 550 -16.28 16.99 -5.67
N SER A 551 -16.59 15.74 -5.34
CA SER A 551 -17.89 15.11 -5.60
C SER A 551 -18.67 14.85 -4.31
N GLY A 552 -20.01 14.84 -4.41
CA GLY A 552 -20.91 14.40 -3.35
C GLY A 552 -21.91 15.47 -2.87
N SER A 553 -23.02 15.04 -2.29
CA SER A 553 -24.01 15.94 -1.69
C SER A 553 -23.52 16.44 -0.33
N TYR A 554 -22.76 17.53 -0.31
CA TYR A 554 -22.33 18.15 0.93
C TYR A 554 -23.46 18.94 1.63
N TYR A 555 -23.76 18.62 2.89
CA TYR A 555 -24.80 19.28 3.70
C TYR A 555 -24.26 19.97 4.97
N GLY A 556 -22.94 20.18 5.06
CA GLY A 556 -22.26 20.76 6.23
C GLY A 556 -21.84 22.23 6.08
N ASN A 557 -20.95 22.69 6.97
CA ASN A 557 -20.26 23.98 6.88
C ASN A 557 -18.88 23.81 6.22
N GLY A 558 -18.73 24.25 4.98
CA GLY A 558 -17.46 24.18 4.26
C GLY A 558 -16.82 25.54 4.07
N TYR A 559 -15.49 25.56 4.10
CA TYR A 559 -14.66 26.71 3.77
C TYR A 559 -13.77 26.32 2.59
N LEU A 560 -14.01 26.95 1.43
CA LEU A 560 -13.32 26.65 0.17
C LEU A 560 -12.77 27.95 -0.43
N CYS A 561 -11.51 28.26 -0.19
CA CYS A 561 -10.91 29.53 -0.60
C CYS A 561 -9.43 29.36 -0.99
N TYR A 562 -8.93 30.28 -1.82
CA TYR A 562 -7.53 30.26 -2.25
C TYR A 562 -7.08 28.91 -2.83
N ASN A 563 -7.94 28.21 -3.56
CA ASN A 563 -7.58 26.96 -4.24
C ASN A 563 -7.50 27.16 -5.75
N GLN A 564 -6.83 26.23 -6.42
CA GLN A 564 -6.77 26.15 -7.88
C GLN A 564 -7.53 24.89 -8.34
N PHE A 565 -8.42 25.05 -9.34
CA PHE A 565 -9.16 23.94 -9.97
C PHE A 565 -9.01 23.98 -11.50
N TYR A 566 -8.47 22.92 -12.11
CA TYR A 566 -8.33 22.86 -13.56
C TYR A 566 -8.30 21.41 -14.08
N PRO A 567 -9.03 21.08 -15.16
CA PRO A 567 -10.01 21.93 -15.84
C PRO A 567 -11.23 22.17 -14.95
N TYR A 568 -11.85 23.35 -15.05
CA TYR A 568 -13.02 23.70 -14.21
C TYR A 568 -14.32 23.04 -14.66
N GLU A 569 -14.36 22.48 -15.88
CA GLU A 569 -15.57 21.83 -16.42
C GLU A 569 -15.93 20.52 -15.66
N GLU A 570 -15.08 20.10 -14.72
CA GLU A 570 -15.21 18.90 -13.89
C GLU A 570 -15.81 19.24 -12.52
N PHE A 571 -16.94 18.58 -12.20
CA PHE A 571 -17.93 19.04 -11.24
C PHE A 571 -17.39 19.26 -9.81
N ILE A 572 -17.51 20.49 -9.31
CA ILE A 572 -17.57 20.80 -7.88
C ILE A 572 -19.05 20.81 -7.48
N TYR A 573 -19.57 19.70 -6.93
CA TYR A 573 -20.95 19.64 -6.43
C TYR A 573 -21.04 20.17 -5.00
N PHE A 574 -21.16 21.50 -4.85
CA PHE A 574 -21.28 22.14 -3.55
C PHE A 574 -22.63 22.86 -3.39
N SER A 575 -23.58 22.21 -2.70
CA SER A 575 -24.98 22.66 -2.62
C SER A 575 -25.19 24.05 -1.97
N ASN A 576 -24.21 24.54 -1.20
CA ASN A 576 -24.32 25.75 -0.38
C ASN A 576 -23.44 26.93 -0.85
N ALA A 577 -22.72 26.83 -1.97
CA ALA A 577 -21.81 27.89 -2.43
C ALA A 577 -22.16 28.36 -3.85
N THR A 578 -23.12 29.27 -3.94
CA THR A 578 -23.68 29.77 -5.21
C THR A 578 -22.71 30.59 -6.06
N ASP A 579 -21.57 31.01 -5.49
CA ASP A 579 -20.63 31.95 -6.12
C ASP A 579 -19.27 31.33 -6.46
N ILE A 580 -19.06 30.02 -6.21
CA ILE A 580 -17.84 29.32 -6.65
C ILE A 580 -17.81 29.33 -8.18
N GLY A 581 -16.64 29.64 -8.74
CA GLY A 581 -16.43 29.68 -10.20
C GLY A 581 -16.97 30.92 -10.90
N ILE A 582 -17.67 31.82 -10.20
CA ILE A 582 -18.12 33.09 -10.77
C ILE A 582 -16.99 34.12 -10.61
N LEU A 583 -16.22 34.31 -11.68
CA LEU A 583 -15.07 35.22 -11.75
C LEU A 583 -15.49 36.70 -11.56
N THR A 584 -15.48 37.16 -10.31
CA THR A 584 -15.96 38.50 -9.91
C THR A 584 -14.89 39.32 -9.19
N SER A 585 -13.73 38.74 -8.93
CA SER A 585 -12.63 39.36 -8.20
C SER A 585 -11.28 39.12 -8.88
N VAL A 586 -10.23 39.67 -8.29
CA VAL A 586 -8.83 39.37 -8.60
C VAL A 586 -8.09 39.00 -7.31
N ASN A 587 -7.18 38.04 -7.39
CA ASN A 587 -6.38 37.57 -6.25
C ASN A 587 -5.12 38.45 -6.06
N ASN A 588 -4.19 38.00 -5.20
CA ASN A 588 -2.99 38.75 -4.84
C ASN A 588 -1.96 38.89 -5.98
N ASN A 589 -1.95 37.97 -6.96
CA ASN A 589 -1.05 38.04 -8.11
C ASN A 589 -1.73 38.62 -9.36
N ASN A 590 -2.90 39.26 -9.19
CA ASN A 590 -3.71 39.92 -10.21
C ASN A 590 -4.41 39.00 -11.22
N ASP A 591 -4.49 37.70 -10.95
CA ASP A 591 -5.28 36.77 -11.74
C ASP A 591 -6.77 36.83 -11.37
N SER A 592 -7.61 36.49 -12.34
CA SER A 592 -9.07 36.48 -12.17
C SER A 592 -9.49 35.32 -11.27
N CYS A 593 -10.31 35.60 -10.27
CA CYS A 593 -10.77 34.61 -9.30
C CYS A 593 -12.24 34.79 -8.94
N ASP A 594 -12.81 33.79 -8.27
CA ASP A 594 -14.12 33.93 -7.62
C ASP A 594 -14.05 34.81 -6.35
N ILE A 595 -15.18 34.99 -5.68
CA ILE A 595 -15.26 35.80 -4.45
C ILE A 595 -14.51 35.17 -3.26
N TYR A 596 -14.15 33.88 -3.35
CA TYR A 596 -13.40 33.14 -2.35
C TYR A 596 -11.90 33.03 -2.71
N HIS A 597 -11.46 33.76 -3.74
CA HIS A 597 -10.10 33.74 -4.24
C HIS A 597 -9.64 32.38 -4.80
N ASN A 598 -10.58 31.51 -5.21
CA ASN A 598 -10.23 30.33 -5.99
C ASN A 598 -9.96 30.73 -7.45
N ILE A 599 -8.96 30.10 -8.06
CA ILE A 599 -8.56 30.30 -9.46
C ILE A 599 -8.89 29.07 -10.30
N PHE A 600 -9.15 29.29 -11.59
CA PHE A 600 -9.63 28.27 -12.53
C PHE A 600 -8.74 28.22 -13.78
N MET A 601 -7.44 28.33 -13.55
CA MET A 601 -6.39 28.38 -14.56
C MET A 601 -5.48 27.16 -14.41
N ASP A 602 -4.82 26.78 -15.51
CA ASP A 602 -3.81 25.72 -15.51
C ASP A 602 -2.71 26.05 -14.48
N PRO A 603 -2.44 25.17 -13.49
CA PRO A 603 -1.44 25.42 -12.45
C PRO A 603 -0.01 25.36 -12.98
N LEU A 604 0.22 24.87 -14.21
CA LEU A 604 1.54 24.76 -14.85
C LEU A 604 2.55 24.04 -13.97
N LEU A 605 2.25 22.78 -13.65
CA LEU A 605 3.11 21.87 -12.89
C LEU A 605 4.19 21.26 -13.78
N LYS A 606 5.34 20.94 -13.18
CA LYS A 606 6.37 20.04 -13.73
C LYS A 606 6.05 18.58 -13.40
N ASP A 607 6.81 17.66 -13.98
CA ASP A 607 6.70 16.22 -13.71
C ASP A 607 6.94 15.86 -12.23
N ASP A 608 7.72 16.67 -11.50
CA ASP A 608 7.97 16.53 -10.05
C ASP A 608 6.97 17.33 -9.19
N LEU A 609 5.83 17.72 -9.77
CA LEU A 609 4.73 18.46 -9.16
C LEU A 609 5.08 19.87 -8.65
N HIS A 610 6.30 20.35 -8.91
CA HIS A 610 6.66 21.72 -8.59
C HIS A 610 6.06 22.69 -9.60
N LEU A 611 5.71 23.89 -9.13
CA LEU A 611 5.26 24.97 -9.99
C LEU A 611 6.34 25.37 -11.01
N THR A 612 5.92 25.75 -12.20
CA THR A 612 6.78 26.45 -13.16
C THR A 612 6.80 27.96 -12.87
N TRP A 613 7.82 28.66 -13.35
CA TRP A 613 8.07 30.08 -13.04
C TRP A 613 6.92 31.04 -13.43
N ASN A 614 6.06 30.63 -14.36
CA ASN A 614 4.92 31.41 -14.83
C ASN A 614 3.56 30.84 -14.35
N SER A 615 3.58 29.98 -13.34
CA SER A 615 2.37 29.42 -12.74
C SER A 615 1.49 30.51 -12.11
N PRO A 616 0.16 30.46 -12.32
CA PRO A 616 -0.80 31.35 -11.64
C PRO A 616 -0.97 31.02 -10.15
N CYS A 617 -0.40 29.91 -9.66
CA CYS A 617 -0.44 29.52 -8.25
C CYS A 617 0.61 30.24 -7.41
N ILE A 618 1.61 30.86 -8.03
CA ILE A 618 2.68 31.57 -7.33
C ILE A 618 2.12 32.86 -6.70
N ASN A 619 2.32 33.04 -5.40
CA ASN A 619 1.85 34.15 -4.57
C ASN A 619 0.31 34.32 -4.59
N ALA A 620 -0.41 33.23 -4.84
CA ALA A 620 -1.86 33.26 -5.04
C ALA A 620 -2.66 32.83 -3.80
N GLY A 621 -2.01 32.22 -2.80
CA GLY A 621 -2.65 31.71 -1.60
C GLY A 621 -3.14 32.79 -0.62
N ASP A 622 -3.65 32.35 0.54
CA ASP A 622 -4.15 33.22 1.60
C ASP A 622 -3.05 34.16 2.11
N PRO A 623 -3.20 35.49 1.98
CA PRO A 623 -2.20 36.46 2.41
C PRO A 623 -2.02 36.50 3.94
N ASN A 624 -2.91 35.88 4.71
CA ASN A 624 -2.80 35.76 6.16
C ASN A 624 -2.17 34.44 6.61
N ALA A 625 -1.94 33.49 5.71
CA ALA A 625 -1.19 32.28 6.00
C ALA A 625 0.29 32.61 6.30
N PRO A 626 1.03 31.67 6.93
CA PRO A 626 2.49 31.79 7.01
C PRO A 626 3.08 32.03 5.62
N LYS A 627 4.09 32.88 5.55
CA LYS A 627 4.81 33.15 4.31
C LYS A 627 5.62 31.94 3.88
N ASP A 628 5.82 31.79 2.58
CA ASP A 628 6.78 30.82 2.03
C ASP A 628 8.21 31.09 2.56
N PRO A 629 9.09 30.08 2.53
CA PRO A 629 10.47 30.22 2.99
C PRO A 629 11.27 31.37 2.32
N ASP A 630 10.91 31.77 1.11
CA ASP A 630 11.48 32.92 0.40
C ASP A 630 10.92 34.29 0.85
N SER A 631 10.04 34.28 1.86
CA SER A 631 9.35 35.41 2.46
C SER A 631 8.27 36.08 1.59
N THR A 632 7.81 35.42 0.52
CA THR A 632 6.71 35.92 -0.31
C THR A 632 5.33 35.56 0.24
N ILE A 633 4.26 35.95 -0.45
CA ILE A 633 2.91 35.46 -0.13
C ILE A 633 2.90 33.98 -0.45
N THR A 634 2.18 33.18 0.35
CA THR A 634 2.13 31.73 0.18
C THR A 634 1.63 31.34 -1.21
N ASP A 635 2.27 30.34 -1.80
CA ASP A 635 1.83 29.69 -3.03
C ASP A 635 0.66 28.72 -2.76
N MET A 636 -0.08 28.36 -3.82
CA MET A 636 -1.03 27.25 -3.76
C MET A 636 -0.35 25.93 -4.16
N GLY A 637 -0.68 24.83 -3.47
CA GLY A 637 -0.21 23.47 -3.76
C GLY A 637 0.78 22.93 -2.73
N ALA A 638 1.24 21.69 -2.95
CA ALA A 638 2.15 20.95 -2.06
C ALA A 638 3.53 21.61 -1.90
N TYR A 639 4.06 22.17 -2.99
CA TYR A 639 5.42 22.71 -3.06
C TYR A 639 5.39 24.18 -3.47
N PHE A 640 6.04 25.03 -2.67
CA PHE A 640 6.23 26.44 -3.02
C PHE A 640 7.31 26.60 -4.10
N TYR A 641 7.24 27.71 -4.83
CA TYR A 641 8.22 28.11 -5.81
C TYR A 641 9.22 29.10 -5.22
N ASP A 642 10.48 28.68 -5.05
CA ASP A 642 11.52 29.55 -4.50
C ASP A 642 11.95 30.66 -5.49
N LEU A 643 11.43 31.88 -5.28
CA LEU A 643 11.79 33.05 -6.09
C LEU A 643 13.22 33.54 -5.86
N THR A 644 13.90 33.10 -4.79
CA THR A 644 15.31 33.45 -4.56
C THR A 644 16.25 32.74 -5.53
N ALA A 645 15.89 31.52 -5.97
CA ALA A 645 16.69 30.74 -6.93
C ALA A 645 16.83 31.47 -8.28
N LEU A 646 15.79 32.17 -8.74
CA LEU A 646 15.83 33.00 -9.96
C LEU A 646 16.85 34.14 -9.85
N ILE A 647 17.04 34.74 -8.67
CA ILE A 647 18.01 35.82 -8.49
C ILE A 647 19.44 35.31 -8.70
N ASP A 648 19.74 34.09 -8.25
CA ASP A 648 21.06 33.50 -8.39
C ASP A 648 21.30 32.92 -9.79
N GLU A 649 20.26 32.41 -10.46
CA GLU A 649 20.35 32.00 -11.86
C GLU A 649 20.53 33.20 -12.80
N VAL A 650 19.80 34.30 -12.59
CA VAL A 650 19.98 35.56 -13.34
C VAL A 650 21.39 36.13 -13.13
N LYS A 651 21.95 36.07 -11.91
CA LYS A 651 23.36 36.44 -11.68
C LYS A 651 24.34 35.55 -12.45
N ARG A 652 24.01 34.27 -12.70
CA ARG A 652 24.83 33.34 -13.49
C ARG A 652 24.66 33.50 -14.99
N THR A 653 23.50 33.93 -15.48
CA THR A 653 23.23 34.14 -16.92
C THR A 653 23.66 35.51 -17.43
N ILE A 654 23.79 36.53 -16.58
CA ILE A 654 24.37 37.81 -17.02
C ILE A 654 25.87 37.58 -17.30
N PRO A 655 26.33 37.68 -18.56
CA PRO A 655 27.70 37.33 -18.95
C PRO A 655 28.77 38.27 -18.34
N VAL A 656 28.34 39.35 -17.68
CA VAL A 656 29.18 40.39 -17.08
C VAL A 656 28.56 40.86 -15.75
N SER A 657 29.22 40.63 -14.62
CA SER A 657 28.85 41.21 -13.33
C SER A 657 29.87 42.25 -12.87
N VAL A 658 29.43 43.24 -12.10
CA VAL A 658 30.29 44.37 -11.70
C VAL A 658 30.08 44.74 -10.24
N ASN A 659 31.17 44.71 -9.49
CA ASN A 659 31.23 45.23 -8.12
C ASN A 659 32.01 46.54 -8.08
N SER A 660 31.49 47.55 -7.39
CA SER A 660 32.17 48.84 -7.19
C SER A 660 32.60 49.02 -5.73
N PHE A 661 33.88 49.32 -5.50
CA PHE A 661 34.43 49.55 -4.16
C PHE A 661 35.63 50.52 -4.15
N PRO A 662 35.85 51.27 -3.06
CA PRO A 662 34.91 51.45 -1.95
C PRO A 662 33.64 52.18 -2.42
N ASN A 663 32.49 51.85 -1.81
CA ASN A 663 31.21 52.53 -2.04
C ASN A 663 30.55 52.71 -0.67
N PRO A 664 30.66 53.90 -0.03
CA PRO A 664 31.01 55.19 -0.64
C PRO A 664 32.48 55.37 -1.04
N ALA A 665 32.72 56.02 -2.18
CA ALA A 665 34.04 56.33 -2.73
C ALA A 665 34.45 57.78 -2.43
N THR A 666 35.71 58.01 -2.07
CA THR A 666 36.25 59.36 -1.83
C THR A 666 37.10 59.86 -3.00
N GLU A 667 38.28 59.27 -3.17
CA GLU A 667 39.25 59.72 -4.18
C GLU A 667 39.18 58.90 -5.46
N VAL A 668 38.86 57.61 -5.30
CA VAL A 668 38.96 56.57 -6.33
C VAL A 668 37.84 55.56 -6.09
N VAL A 669 37.25 55.07 -7.19
CA VAL A 669 36.41 53.87 -7.18
C VAL A 669 37.06 52.81 -8.07
N THR A 670 37.04 51.56 -7.62
CA THR A 670 37.46 50.40 -8.40
C THR A 670 36.22 49.60 -8.80
N PHE A 671 36.15 49.24 -10.07
CA PHE A 671 35.17 48.33 -10.62
C PHE A 671 35.84 46.98 -10.87
N ASP A 672 35.43 45.95 -10.14
CA ASP A 672 35.78 44.56 -10.45
C ASP A 672 34.72 44.06 -11.42
N ILE A 673 35.12 43.91 -12.68
CA ILE A 673 34.28 43.43 -13.78
C ILE A 673 34.59 41.93 -13.95
N SER A 674 33.64 41.08 -13.58
CA SER A 674 33.74 39.64 -13.79
C SER A 674 32.98 39.28 -15.06
N HIS A 675 33.61 38.55 -15.98
CA HIS A 675 33.00 38.19 -17.26
C HIS A 675 33.29 36.75 -17.66
N GLN A 676 32.34 36.13 -18.37
CA GLN A 676 32.46 34.74 -18.83
C GLN A 676 33.40 34.60 -20.05
N LYS A 677 33.92 33.39 -20.26
CA LYS A 677 34.75 33.05 -21.42
C LYS A 677 34.03 33.37 -22.74
N GLY A 678 34.70 34.11 -23.63
CA GLY A 678 34.14 34.53 -24.92
C GLY A 678 33.59 35.96 -24.94
N VAL A 679 33.38 36.59 -23.77
CA VAL A 679 33.11 38.03 -23.67
C VAL A 679 34.45 38.76 -23.74
N SER A 680 34.68 39.55 -24.79
CA SER A 680 35.91 40.33 -24.97
C SER A 680 35.64 41.66 -25.67
N GLY A 681 36.52 42.63 -25.44
CA GLY A 681 36.43 43.96 -26.03
C GLY A 681 36.55 45.07 -24.98
N THR A 682 36.27 46.30 -25.41
CA THR A 682 36.39 47.48 -24.55
C THR A 682 35.11 47.71 -23.74
N ALA A 683 35.16 47.52 -22.43
CA ALA A 683 34.12 47.92 -21.50
C ALA A 683 34.12 49.45 -21.33
N ILE A 684 32.96 50.07 -21.54
CA ILE A 684 32.73 51.52 -21.43
C ILE A 684 32.00 51.78 -20.13
N ILE A 685 32.70 52.27 -19.11
CA ILE A 685 32.15 52.60 -17.79
C ILE A 685 31.75 54.07 -17.79
N THR A 686 30.46 54.38 -17.65
CA THR A 686 29.95 55.76 -17.62
C THR A 686 29.22 56.05 -16.31
N LEU A 687 29.64 57.09 -15.59
CA LEU A 687 28.92 57.66 -14.46
C LEU A 687 27.94 58.72 -14.94
N TYR A 688 26.73 58.69 -14.40
CA TYR A 688 25.65 59.64 -14.63
C TYR A 688 25.29 60.31 -13.31
N ASN A 689 24.95 61.60 -13.38
CA ASN A 689 24.23 62.23 -12.28
C ASN A 689 22.77 61.77 -12.25
N LEU A 690 22.03 62.15 -11.21
CA LEU A 690 20.62 61.76 -11.05
C LEU A 690 19.67 62.32 -12.13
N ASN A 691 20.12 63.30 -12.93
CA ASN A 691 19.38 63.80 -14.09
C ASN A 691 19.67 63.00 -15.38
N GLY A 692 20.43 61.90 -15.28
CA GLY A 692 20.81 61.08 -16.43
C GLY A 692 21.87 61.69 -17.34
N VAL A 693 22.58 62.73 -16.90
CA VAL A 693 23.67 63.36 -17.67
C VAL A 693 24.98 62.65 -17.36
N PRO A 694 25.75 62.18 -18.36
CA PRO A 694 27.05 61.54 -18.13
C PRO A 694 28.04 62.57 -17.59
N VAL A 695 28.67 62.26 -16.46
CA VAL A 695 29.62 63.13 -15.75
C VAL A 695 31.05 62.60 -15.81
N ALA A 696 31.24 61.31 -16.09
CA ALA A 696 32.55 60.70 -16.24
C ALA A 696 32.46 59.42 -17.06
N THR A 697 33.42 59.18 -17.95
CA THR A 697 33.57 57.91 -18.66
C THR A 697 34.99 57.36 -18.51
N ASN A 698 35.14 56.05 -18.45
CA ASN A 698 36.41 55.34 -18.50
C ASN A 698 36.29 54.10 -19.38
N TYR A 699 37.41 53.65 -19.93
CA TYR A 699 37.47 52.51 -20.85
C TYR A 699 38.41 51.45 -20.29
N GLN A 700 37.97 50.19 -20.32
CA GLN A 700 38.75 49.05 -19.83
C GLN A 700 38.71 47.91 -20.86
N GLU A 701 39.88 47.43 -21.28
CA GLU A 701 39.96 46.22 -22.11
C GLU A 701 39.68 44.97 -21.28
N LEU A 702 38.81 44.10 -21.79
CA LEU A 702 38.49 42.80 -21.21
C LEU A 702 39.14 41.67 -22.02
N PRO A 703 39.98 40.84 -21.41
CA PRO A 703 40.59 39.69 -22.08
C PRO A 703 39.55 38.61 -22.36
N ALA A 704 39.70 37.85 -23.46
CA ALA A 704 38.76 36.81 -23.88
C ALA A 704 38.68 35.57 -22.97
N LEU A 705 39.56 35.46 -21.98
CA LEU A 705 39.56 34.40 -20.98
C LEU A 705 38.73 34.83 -19.78
N GLU A 706 37.99 33.89 -19.20
CA GLU A 706 37.23 34.10 -17.96
C GLU A 706 38.15 34.63 -16.87
N SER A 707 37.86 35.83 -16.39
CA SER A 707 38.69 36.52 -15.40
C SER A 707 37.93 37.68 -14.77
N ILE A 708 38.43 38.14 -13.61
CA ILE A 708 38.04 39.42 -13.02
C ILE A 708 39.00 40.49 -13.54
N THR A 709 38.47 41.48 -14.26
CA THR A 709 39.25 42.65 -14.69
C THR A 709 38.96 43.84 -13.80
N ARG A 710 40.02 44.39 -13.19
CA ARG A 710 39.90 45.58 -12.34
C ARG A 710 40.09 46.86 -13.14
N CYS A 711 39.12 47.75 -13.05
CA CYS A 711 39.21 49.10 -13.59
C CYS A 711 39.11 50.14 -12.49
N THR A 712 40.12 50.99 -12.37
CA THR A 712 40.16 52.04 -11.36
C THR A 712 39.85 53.39 -11.99
N MET A 713 38.88 54.12 -11.43
CA MET A 713 38.48 55.45 -11.89
C MET A 713 38.79 56.51 -10.80
N PRO A 714 39.74 57.44 -11.04
CA PRO A 714 39.97 58.55 -10.13
C PRO A 714 38.83 59.57 -10.22
N LEU A 715 38.33 59.99 -9.06
CA LEU A 715 37.17 60.88 -8.89
C LEU A 715 37.59 62.34 -8.59
N GLN A 716 38.70 62.55 -7.88
CA GLN A 716 39.15 63.89 -7.42
C GLN A 716 39.37 64.91 -8.55
N ASN A 717 39.88 64.47 -9.71
CA ASN A 717 40.16 65.35 -10.85
C ASN A 717 38.96 65.55 -11.80
N ARG A 718 37.79 64.98 -11.47
CA ARG A 718 36.60 64.98 -12.35
C ARG A 718 35.50 65.94 -11.91
N GLY A 719 35.73 66.75 -10.87
CA GLY A 719 34.80 67.82 -10.46
C GLY A 719 33.47 67.32 -9.87
N LEU A 720 33.35 66.03 -9.56
CA LEU A 720 32.13 65.43 -9.00
C LEU A 720 31.81 66.02 -7.61
N ALA A 721 30.53 66.31 -7.34
CA ALA A 721 30.06 66.71 -6.01
C ALA A 721 29.79 65.48 -5.13
N THR A 722 29.76 65.66 -3.80
CA THR A 722 29.24 64.62 -2.89
C THR A 722 27.80 64.29 -3.27
N GLY A 723 27.48 63.02 -3.45
CA GLY A 723 26.14 62.59 -3.86
C GLY A 723 26.09 61.18 -4.44
N VAL A 724 24.89 60.75 -4.81
CA VAL A 724 24.63 59.46 -5.47
C VAL A 724 24.73 59.63 -6.98
N TYR A 725 25.46 58.71 -7.60
CA TYR A 725 25.65 58.58 -9.05
C TYR A 725 25.17 57.21 -9.48
N VAL A 726 24.73 57.10 -10.74
CA VAL A 726 24.44 55.83 -11.39
C VAL A 726 25.58 55.54 -12.34
N TYR A 727 26.10 54.32 -12.36
CA TYR A 727 27.05 53.90 -13.37
C TYR A 727 26.43 52.88 -14.31
N THR A 728 26.85 52.92 -15.58
CA THR A 728 26.62 51.85 -16.55
C THR A 728 27.94 51.34 -17.08
N ILE A 729 27.94 50.08 -17.48
CA ILE A 729 29.04 49.41 -18.17
C ILE A 729 28.46 48.76 -19.41
N ALA A 730 28.84 49.32 -20.56
CA ALA A 730 28.45 48.81 -21.86
C ALA A 730 29.65 48.12 -22.51
N ILE A 731 29.45 46.88 -22.94
CA ILE A 731 30.42 46.14 -23.77
C ILE A 731 29.71 45.92 -25.12
N PRO A 732 30.31 46.34 -26.25
CA PRO A 732 29.66 46.20 -27.56
C PRO A 732 29.20 44.76 -27.83
N GLY A 733 27.92 44.60 -28.17
CA GLY A 733 27.31 43.29 -28.43
C GLY A 733 26.85 42.53 -27.18
N GLN A 734 26.96 43.12 -25.98
CA GLN A 734 26.41 42.60 -24.73
C GLN A 734 25.34 43.54 -24.17
N GLU A 735 24.50 43.05 -23.28
CA GLU A 735 23.59 43.89 -22.51
C GLU A 735 24.36 44.85 -21.59
N THR A 736 23.79 46.04 -21.36
CA THR A 736 24.40 47.06 -20.50
C THR A 736 24.05 46.77 -19.05
N VAL A 737 25.07 46.61 -18.19
CA VAL A 737 24.90 46.44 -16.74
C VAL A 737 25.12 47.75 -16.00
N GLY A 738 24.49 47.95 -14.85
CA GLY A 738 24.59 49.20 -14.10
C GLY A 738 24.43 49.04 -12.60
N GLY A 739 24.77 50.10 -11.87
CA GLY A 739 24.71 50.12 -10.40
C GLY A 739 24.75 51.53 -9.83
N LYS A 740 24.72 51.63 -8.50
CA LYS A 740 24.74 52.91 -7.78
C LYS A 740 26.10 53.12 -7.11
N LEU A 741 26.62 54.33 -7.18
CA LEU A 741 27.86 54.75 -6.53
C LEU A 741 27.60 55.98 -5.67
N MET A 742 27.95 55.93 -4.39
CA MET A 742 27.99 57.10 -3.53
C MET A 742 29.39 57.71 -3.56
N VAL A 743 29.50 59.00 -3.86
CA VAL A 743 30.77 59.75 -3.80
C VAL A 743 30.72 60.71 -2.61
N VAL A 744 31.78 60.72 -1.80
CA VAL A 744 31.92 61.57 -0.61
C VAL A 744 33.24 62.34 -0.70
N LYS A 745 33.19 63.67 -0.67
CA LYS A 745 34.40 64.50 -0.60
C LYS A 745 34.99 64.58 0.80
#